data_AF-A0A833MWF2-F1
#
_entry.id   AF-A0A833MWF2-F1
#
_cell.length_a   1.000
_cell.length_b   1.000
_cell.length_c   1.000
_cell.angle_alpha   90.00
_cell.angle_beta   90.00
_cell.angle_gamma   90.00
#
_symmetry.space_group_name_H-M   'P 1'
#
loop_
_entity.id
_entity.type
_entity.pdbx_description
1 polymer ?
#
loop_
_entity_poly.entity_id
_entity_poly.type
_entity_poly.pdbx_seq_one_letter_code
_entity_poly.pdbx_strand_id
1 'polypeptide(L)'
;MDAPDIEVEGPDGQVFAFPSGTADGVMRTALLRHYQGAGKAAPAADPSPGPTTPVPANGGAAEAVARGLVDGVPVVGPVVMSAANKLAAGIRSLKNDTKFSDELKGIEQRGAQAAAENPWSSTGASLVGGVVGTLPLVAAAPAAFGAGAASLPARMLASGASGGALGAADSAVRSGGDADAVAGGAAFGAGLGVVGPVIGAGVGKAVGAFTSRGRSNGLVKEALEGVSEKDLESAQFLIEQARSLPGGGVALTLDEALNAATGGQATRASQLARVVGNSGGEGGRIMNEFYAARPASVDNVGKSAFDRVAAPNLKPTEVGFDIQDAARAGVAQTPEGQALSAARRAQAPRITPEQAGQAIQTDLGGVRALREAARDARANVDYRLAREAPENVGVERMIAVERPGDPVVTRPEGSPRFTDAAPRPVDPPPVVEASAAAGPESLGRFVARYGGLRLDGDVLATDLHRFNIPGVGNVAREGGKGIDNFWRERLIEAGYLRPDPDGGAARDITNELLRKLQNEQRGLPSYPIDAERQVAAARGRQGQVTDEFRAAQSQAESSLDEALSKAGVPPESLHPEIRSRTVGALMRGEQVDPLDAYERTVAAMREPPAPYVRGTTVTEEIPNVRFMQVDPRPALAAVAEQGRFAKGDVRSALGSVKRNLFEPGGDIDGSVEGLLKARERLDFDLKQALEIGDGTKVRDLTITRNALDRQLKQVPEVATADANYARNSAPLASFERPNAPLNRVTARENVPGGEPGPFRTPAEQVPEAFTGPTALREALANGGPATREAVERRFSTQILDAATDARGDVSAEALRSAMRDSADVLDQLPALRDRLSNLVLAREGMSRVEASPLGRIAEQPNVKHAIGTLFPANPLANSQEEIRSAVEALARNNPKAARETVRIYLETIFNEATQEVRGVARQYGGAGFASAVRGNGQQRHNLEAAIRALPDGDTLWTGLDRMLTTLEATGYRPQKGSDTAFNQAIQSRLKEGTGTVGQAITDVVSGGVAGATVGGPGGALGGALVGARRGGTKVIQEMRIRRDGEAIACILTDPQAIPMLRLLGTQNPGGRGAEILTSKLIQLGGRGVASATQSSLP
;
A
#
# COMPACT_ATOMS: atom_id res chain seq x y z
N MET A 1 -7.96 32.73 46.56
CA MET A 1 -7.02 33.01 45.46
C MET A 1 -7.46 32.09 44.34
N ASP A 2 -8.31 32.62 43.47
CA ASP A 2 -8.89 31.85 42.38
C ASP A 2 -7.81 31.62 41.33
N ALA A 3 -7.64 30.38 40.90
CA ALA A 3 -6.65 30.02 39.89
C ALA A 3 -7.01 30.71 38.56
N PRO A 4 -6.02 31.24 37.82
CA PRO A 4 -6.30 31.94 36.57
C PRO A 4 -6.88 30.99 35.53
N ASP A 5 -7.81 31.50 34.73
CA ASP A 5 -8.39 30.79 33.60
C ASP A 5 -7.32 30.44 32.56
N ILE A 6 -7.50 29.31 31.88
CA ILE A 6 -6.65 28.83 30.79
C ILE A 6 -7.10 29.53 29.51
N GLU A 7 -6.28 30.44 28.99
CA GLU A 7 -6.52 31.11 27.72
C GLU A 7 -5.93 30.32 26.55
N VAL A 8 -6.74 30.08 25.51
CA VAL A 8 -6.36 29.35 24.30
C VAL A 8 -6.68 30.21 23.07
N GLU A 9 -5.66 30.57 22.30
CA GLU A 9 -5.82 31.33 21.05
C GLU A 9 -6.18 30.38 19.89
N GLY A 10 -7.27 30.69 19.20
CA GLY A 10 -7.74 29.95 18.04
C GLY A 10 -7.14 30.45 16.71
N PRO A 11 -7.30 29.70 15.60
CA PRO A 11 -6.67 29.99 14.30
C PRO A 11 -7.09 31.30 13.63
N ASP A 12 -8.13 31.97 14.12
CA ASP A 12 -8.59 33.31 13.69
C ASP A 12 -8.09 34.44 14.61
N GLY A 13 -7.26 34.13 15.59
CA GLY A 13 -6.72 35.09 16.58
C GLY A 13 -7.66 35.39 17.74
N GLN A 14 -8.80 34.70 17.87
CA GLN A 14 -9.68 34.84 19.03
C GLN A 14 -9.16 34.03 20.23
N VAL A 15 -9.18 34.62 21.42
CA VAL A 15 -8.73 33.98 22.67
C VAL A 15 -9.93 33.45 23.44
N PHE A 16 -9.91 32.15 23.77
CA PHE A 16 -10.95 31.45 24.54
C PHE A 16 -10.45 31.14 25.95
N ALA A 17 -11.13 31.64 26.97
CA ALA A 17 -10.81 31.35 28.36
C ALA A 17 -11.61 30.14 28.89
N PHE A 18 -10.92 29.20 29.51
CA PHE A 18 -11.51 28.02 30.14
C PHE A 18 -11.19 28.00 31.65
N PRO A 19 -12.14 27.60 32.51
CA PRO A 19 -11.88 27.50 33.94
C PRO A 19 -10.71 26.56 34.25
N SER A 20 -9.91 26.91 35.26
CA SER A 20 -8.80 26.08 35.73
C SER A 20 -9.29 24.66 36.09
N GLY A 21 -8.71 23.63 35.50
CA GLY A 21 -9.10 22.22 35.70
C GLY A 21 -10.01 21.63 34.63
N THR A 22 -10.37 22.40 33.59
CA THR A 22 -11.04 21.87 32.40
C THR A 22 -10.14 20.87 31.68
N ALA A 23 -10.61 19.64 31.46
CA ALA A 23 -9.82 18.62 30.76
C ALA A 23 -9.62 18.98 29.27
N ASP A 24 -8.43 18.73 28.73
CA ASP A 24 -8.04 19.08 27.35
C ASP A 24 -9.03 18.59 26.29
N GLY A 25 -9.62 17.40 26.48
CA GLY A 25 -10.63 16.85 25.57
C GLY A 25 -11.89 17.70 25.48
N VAL A 26 -12.27 18.37 26.57
CA VAL A 26 -13.45 19.25 26.63
C VAL A 26 -13.16 20.57 25.93
N MET A 27 -11.99 21.18 26.19
CA MET A 27 -11.53 22.40 25.52
C MET A 27 -11.44 22.20 24.00
N ARG A 28 -10.86 21.07 23.57
CA ARG A 28 -10.74 20.72 22.15
C ARG A 28 -12.09 20.50 21.47
N THR A 29 -13.03 19.85 22.16
CA THR A 29 -14.38 19.62 21.63
C THR A 29 -15.16 20.94 21.50
N ALA A 30 -14.98 21.86 22.46
CA ALA A 30 -15.58 23.19 22.41
C ALA A 30 -15.05 24.03 21.25
N LEU A 31 -13.73 24.06 21.06
CA LEU A 31 -13.09 24.76 19.93
C LEU A 31 -13.48 24.15 18.57
N LEU A 32 -13.48 22.82 18.45
CA LEU A 32 -13.92 22.14 17.23
C LEU A 32 -15.37 22.47 16.87
N ARG A 33 -16.25 22.55 17.87
CA ARG A 33 -17.66 22.92 17.65
C ARG A 33 -17.80 24.39 17.22
N HIS A 34 -16.96 25.28 17.75
CA HIS A 34 -16.93 26.69 17.36
C HIS A 34 -16.54 26.88 15.89
N TYR A 35 -15.48 26.21 15.43
CA TYR A 35 -15.00 26.35 14.04
C TYR A 35 -15.73 25.48 13.02
N GLN A 36 -16.42 24.41 13.43
CA GLN A 36 -17.24 23.60 12.54
C GLN A 36 -18.64 24.21 12.28
N GLY A 37 -19.05 25.22 13.05
CA GLY A 37 -20.32 25.93 12.85
C GLY A 37 -20.28 27.15 11.93
N ALA A 38 -19.09 27.60 11.51
CA ALA A 38 -18.92 28.87 10.80
C ALA A 38 -19.09 28.73 9.27
N GLY A 39 -20.32 28.47 8.85
CA GLY A 39 -20.77 28.55 7.47
C GLY A 39 -21.98 29.46 7.30
N LYS A 40 -21.94 30.72 7.77
CA LYS A 40 -22.73 31.89 7.31
C LYS A 40 -22.59 33.11 8.24
N ALA A 41 -22.26 34.26 7.63
CA ALA A 41 -22.55 35.69 7.95
C ALA A 41 -22.62 36.23 9.41
N ALA A 42 -22.02 37.41 9.61
CA ALA A 42 -22.13 38.30 10.79
C ALA A 42 -23.17 39.44 10.57
N PRO A 43 -23.49 40.34 11.55
CA PRO A 43 -23.81 40.13 12.99
C PRO A 43 -25.06 40.95 13.47
N ALA A 44 -25.64 40.63 14.64
CA ALA A 44 -26.38 41.59 15.50
C ALA A 44 -26.71 41.06 16.93
N ALA A 45 -26.28 41.83 17.95
CA ALA A 45 -26.83 42.15 19.28
C ALA A 45 -27.40 41.07 20.27
N ASP A 46 -26.84 41.12 21.50
CA ASP A 46 -27.32 40.54 22.78
C ASP A 46 -28.54 41.28 23.38
N PRO A 47 -29.40 40.66 24.24
CA PRO A 47 -29.11 40.54 25.69
C PRO A 47 -29.66 39.29 26.46
N SER A 48 -29.06 38.99 27.62
CA SER A 48 -29.35 37.93 28.64
C SER A 48 -30.57 38.23 29.58
N PRO A 49 -30.83 37.59 30.77
CA PRO A 49 -30.52 36.26 31.38
C PRO A 49 -31.67 35.56 32.25
N GLY A 50 -31.48 34.27 32.61
CA GLY A 50 -31.91 33.58 33.89
C GLY A 50 -33.29 32.88 33.96
N PRO A 51 -33.60 31.96 34.94
CA PRO A 51 -32.83 31.40 36.07
C PRO A 51 -32.86 29.84 36.24
N THR A 52 -32.27 29.37 37.34
CA THR A 52 -31.72 28.05 37.72
C THR A 52 -32.58 27.12 38.62
N THR A 53 -32.08 25.88 38.87
CA THR A 53 -32.21 24.96 40.05
C THR A 53 -33.48 24.07 40.23
N PRO A 54 -33.51 23.01 41.09
CA PRO A 54 -32.49 22.02 41.54
C PRO A 54 -33.01 20.53 41.68
N VAL A 55 -32.08 19.67 42.11
CA VAL A 55 -32.07 18.23 42.52
C VAL A 55 -33.21 17.78 43.47
N PRO A 56 -33.51 16.47 43.63
CA PRO A 56 -33.07 15.79 44.87
C PRO A 56 -32.63 14.32 44.74
N ALA A 57 -31.86 13.92 45.76
CA ALA A 57 -31.20 12.64 46.00
C ALA A 57 -32.00 11.69 46.93
N ASN A 58 -31.34 10.58 47.30
CA ASN A 58 -31.63 9.55 48.34
C ASN A 58 -32.31 8.29 47.78
N GLY A 59 -31.97 7.04 48.09
CA GLY A 59 -31.10 6.30 49.04
C GLY A 59 -31.57 4.82 48.89
N GLY A 60 -30.89 3.73 49.27
CA GLY A 60 -29.76 3.48 50.15
C GLY A 60 -29.55 1.96 50.34
N ALA A 61 -28.60 1.63 51.23
CA ALA A 61 -28.54 0.45 52.11
C ALA A 61 -28.42 -0.99 51.55
N ALA A 62 -28.30 -1.22 50.23
CA ALA A 62 -27.86 -2.51 49.68
C ALA A 62 -26.46 -2.47 49.02
N GLU A 63 -25.86 -1.29 48.93
CA GLU A 63 -24.64 -1.04 48.15
C GLU A 63 -23.35 -1.00 48.98
N ALA A 64 -23.44 -1.19 50.31
CA ALA A 64 -22.29 -1.11 51.22
C ALA A 64 -21.62 -2.46 51.54
N VAL A 65 -22.09 -3.57 50.96
CA VAL A 65 -21.47 -4.91 51.09
C VAL A 65 -20.92 -5.43 49.75
N ALA A 66 -21.21 -4.78 48.62
CA ALA A 66 -20.72 -5.14 47.29
C ALA A 66 -19.38 -4.44 46.94
N ARG A 67 -18.44 -4.40 47.89
CA ARG A 67 -17.10 -3.79 47.69
C ARG A 67 -15.93 -4.75 47.87
N GLY A 68 -16.16 -6.05 47.72
CA GLY A 68 -15.07 -7.02 47.81
C GLY A 68 -15.51 -8.40 47.37
N LEU A 69 -15.53 -8.63 46.05
CA LEU A 69 -15.45 -9.91 45.33
C LEU A 69 -16.05 -9.71 43.94
N VAL A 70 -15.24 -9.23 42.98
CA VAL A 70 -15.26 -9.43 41.51
C VAL A 70 -14.04 -8.62 40.99
N ASP A 71 -12.82 -9.16 41.02
CA ASP A 71 -12.11 -9.89 39.94
C ASP A 71 -11.30 -8.94 39.03
N GLY A 72 -9.97 -9.05 38.84
CA GLY A 72 -9.03 -10.11 39.16
C GLY A 72 -8.45 -10.75 37.89
N VAL A 73 -7.37 -10.19 37.33
CA VAL A 73 -6.43 -10.90 36.43
C VAL A 73 -5.00 -10.41 36.70
N PRO A 74 -4.04 -11.27 37.09
CA PRO A 74 -2.62 -10.92 37.22
C PRO A 74 -1.75 -11.43 36.04
N VAL A 75 -0.49 -10.92 35.99
CA VAL A 75 0.69 -11.28 35.15
C VAL A 75 0.86 -10.40 33.89
N VAL A 76 1.97 -9.67 33.66
CA VAL A 76 3.33 -10.09 33.20
C VAL A 76 4.45 -9.12 33.68
N GLY A 77 5.66 -9.66 33.96
CA GLY A 77 6.87 -8.95 34.42
C GLY A 77 7.77 -8.27 33.35
N PRO A 78 9.11 -8.32 33.48
CA PRO A 78 10.04 -7.16 33.57
C PRO A 78 10.42 -6.42 32.26
N VAL A 79 9.65 -6.50 31.18
CA VAL A 79 9.86 -5.65 29.97
C VAL A 79 9.22 -4.27 30.14
N VAL A 80 8.19 -4.17 30.99
CA VAL A 80 7.44 -2.92 31.23
C VAL A 80 8.25 -1.86 31.99
N MET A 81 9.19 -2.24 32.87
CA MET A 81 9.98 -1.25 33.62
C MET A 81 11.05 -0.52 32.80
N SER A 82 11.62 -1.17 31.77
CA SER A 82 12.52 -0.49 30.82
C SER A 82 11.77 0.57 29.99
N ALA A 83 10.54 0.24 29.58
CA ALA A 83 9.66 1.16 28.87
C ALA A 83 9.15 2.29 29.79
N ALA A 84 8.76 1.99 31.03
CA ALA A 84 8.29 2.98 31.99
C ALA A 84 9.39 3.95 32.42
N ASN A 85 10.63 3.50 32.59
CA ASN A 85 11.77 4.36 32.92
C ASN A 85 12.19 5.27 31.75
N LYS A 86 12.13 4.77 30.51
CA LYS A 86 12.35 5.58 29.30
C LYS A 86 11.19 6.57 29.07
N LEU A 87 9.97 6.20 29.40
CA LEU A 87 8.80 7.06 29.28
C LEU A 87 8.79 8.14 30.38
N ALA A 88 9.21 7.82 31.60
CA ALA A 88 9.41 8.79 32.67
C ALA A 88 10.60 9.74 32.44
N ALA A 89 11.71 9.24 31.85
CA ALA A 89 12.83 10.06 31.41
C ALA A 89 12.44 10.97 30.24
N GLY A 90 11.62 10.48 29.30
CA GLY A 90 11.05 11.27 28.21
C GLY A 90 10.18 12.41 28.72
N ILE A 91 9.25 12.12 29.64
CA ILE A 91 8.36 13.13 30.24
C ILE A 91 9.13 14.14 31.10
N ARG A 92 10.16 13.73 31.86
CA ARG A 92 10.99 14.68 32.64
C ARG A 92 11.94 15.50 31.78
N SER A 93 12.51 14.93 30.72
CA SER A 93 13.36 15.67 29.78
C SER A 93 12.59 16.80 29.09
N LEU A 94 11.32 16.54 28.75
CA LEU A 94 10.41 17.55 28.19
C LEU A 94 9.94 18.59 29.21
N LYS A 95 9.84 18.21 30.49
CA LYS A 95 9.40 19.12 31.56
C LYS A 95 10.53 20.00 32.11
N ASN A 96 11.77 19.53 32.07
CA ASN A 96 12.93 20.19 32.68
C ASN A 96 13.95 20.75 31.66
N ASP A 97 13.68 20.61 30.36
CA ASP A 97 14.55 21.01 29.23
C ASP A 97 15.99 20.46 29.32
N THR A 98 16.11 19.22 29.81
CA THR A 98 17.39 18.49 29.95
C THR A 98 17.50 17.36 28.93
N LYS A 99 18.73 16.96 28.55
CA LYS A 99 18.93 15.87 27.58
C LYS A 99 18.48 14.54 28.17
N PHE A 100 17.69 13.79 27.40
CA PHE A 100 17.16 12.47 27.74
C PHE A 100 18.21 11.48 28.28
N SER A 101 19.44 11.54 27.75
CA SER A 101 20.56 10.69 28.18
C SER A 101 20.99 10.93 29.63
N ASP A 102 20.85 12.16 30.12
CA ASP A 102 21.35 12.58 31.43
C ASP A 102 20.32 12.23 32.52
N GLU A 103 19.03 12.37 32.22
CA GLU A 103 17.92 11.93 33.09
C GLU A 103 17.85 10.40 33.22
N LEU A 104 18.07 9.66 32.12
CA LEU A 104 18.12 8.21 32.15
C LEU A 104 19.28 7.70 33.03
N LYS A 105 20.46 8.33 32.91
CA LYS A 105 21.64 8.05 33.77
C LYS A 105 21.35 8.31 35.26
N GLY A 106 20.65 9.40 35.58
CA GLY A 106 20.29 9.75 36.95
C GLY A 106 19.24 8.81 37.56
N ILE A 107 18.39 8.18 36.75
CA ILE A 107 17.42 7.16 37.18
C ILE A 107 18.12 5.80 37.37
N GLU A 108 19.04 5.43 36.47
CA GLU A 108 19.83 4.20 36.56
C GLU A 108 20.83 4.20 37.73
N GLN A 109 21.45 5.34 38.05
CA GLN A 109 22.35 5.48 39.21
C GLN A 109 21.62 5.32 40.55
N ARG A 110 20.36 5.77 40.66
CA ARG A 110 19.54 5.56 41.87
C ARG A 110 19.12 4.11 42.04
N GLY A 111 18.90 3.38 40.94
CA GLY A 111 18.70 1.94 40.95
C GLY A 111 19.96 1.16 41.35
N ALA A 112 21.13 1.63 40.94
CA ALA A 112 22.41 1.04 41.32
C ALA A 112 22.76 1.27 42.80
N GLN A 113 22.35 2.41 43.40
CA GLN A 113 22.53 2.66 44.84
C GLN A 113 21.64 1.77 45.71
N ALA A 114 20.39 1.52 45.32
CA ALA A 114 19.50 0.58 46.01
C ALA A 114 20.00 -0.88 45.94
N ALA A 115 20.73 -1.25 44.88
CA ALA A 115 21.38 -2.55 44.74
C ALA A 115 22.71 -2.66 45.50
N ALA A 116 23.40 -1.55 45.73
CA ALA A 116 24.65 -1.51 46.49
C ALA A 116 24.45 -1.63 48.02
N GLU A 117 23.26 -1.35 48.52
CA GLU A 117 22.92 -1.43 49.95
C GLU A 117 22.60 -2.85 50.45
N ASN A 118 22.57 -3.87 49.57
CA ASN A 118 22.38 -5.28 49.96
C ASN A 118 23.42 -6.21 49.31
N PRO A 119 24.67 -6.26 49.82
CA PRO A 119 25.72 -7.10 49.26
C PRO A 119 25.87 -8.39 50.08
N TRP A 120 25.26 -9.50 49.66
CA TRP A 120 25.70 -10.85 50.04
C TRP A 120 25.48 -11.85 48.90
N SER A 121 26.49 -12.72 48.73
CA SER A 121 26.58 -13.93 47.91
C SER A 121 27.05 -13.82 46.45
N SER A 122 28.36 -13.62 46.29
CA SER A 122 29.13 -14.36 45.28
C SER A 122 29.71 -15.60 45.96
N THR A 123 29.15 -16.79 45.72
CA THR A 123 29.78 -18.14 45.70
C THR A 123 28.66 -19.20 45.75
N GLY A 124 28.66 -20.16 44.81
CA GLY A 124 27.97 -21.45 44.98
C GLY A 124 26.80 -21.70 44.03
N ALA A 125 27.11 -22.31 42.90
CA ALA A 125 26.19 -22.74 41.87
C ALA A 125 25.17 -23.81 42.32
N SER A 126 24.10 -23.92 41.52
CA SER A 126 23.11 -25.02 41.41
C SER A 126 22.06 -25.19 42.51
N LEU A 127 20.84 -24.70 42.22
CA LEU A 127 19.61 -25.49 42.29
C LEU A 127 18.47 -24.75 41.56
N VAL A 128 17.79 -25.50 40.71
CA VAL A 128 16.80 -25.08 39.72
C VAL A 128 15.40 -25.06 40.35
N GLY A 129 14.60 -24.03 40.01
CA GLY A 129 13.16 -24.21 39.80
C GLY A 129 12.19 -23.61 40.82
N GLY A 130 11.79 -22.34 40.58
CA GLY A 130 10.38 -21.92 40.62
C GLY A 130 9.78 -21.41 41.95
N VAL A 131 9.84 -20.09 42.20
CA VAL A 131 8.75 -19.32 42.84
C VAL A 131 8.85 -17.83 42.43
N VAL A 132 7.93 -17.30 41.61
CA VAL A 132 7.82 -15.84 41.33
C VAL A 132 6.55 -15.24 41.98
N GLY A 133 5.75 -16.03 42.70
CA GLY A 133 4.51 -15.57 43.34
C GLY A 133 4.62 -15.10 44.80
N THR A 134 5.76 -15.28 45.49
CA THR A 134 5.85 -15.10 46.95
C THR A 134 6.46 -13.80 47.43
N LEU A 135 7.00 -12.96 46.54
CA LEU A 135 7.70 -11.72 46.92
C LEU A 135 6.86 -10.75 47.80
N PRO A 136 5.56 -10.53 47.54
CA PRO A 136 4.75 -9.66 48.41
C PRO A 136 4.43 -10.29 49.77
N LEU A 137 4.32 -11.62 49.85
CA LEU A 137 4.00 -12.36 51.07
C LEU A 137 5.22 -12.50 52.01
N VAL A 138 6.42 -12.66 51.44
CA VAL A 138 7.70 -12.70 52.18
C VAL A 138 8.01 -11.34 52.82
N ALA A 139 7.63 -10.23 52.17
CA ALA A 139 7.78 -8.89 52.72
C ALA A 139 6.81 -8.61 53.88
N ALA A 140 5.60 -9.19 53.86
CA ALA A 140 4.56 -8.95 54.87
C ALA A 140 4.72 -9.81 56.14
N ALA A 141 5.34 -11.00 56.04
CA ALA A 141 5.60 -11.86 57.20
C ALA A 141 6.89 -12.69 57.03
N PRO A 142 8.08 -12.06 57.23
CA PRO A 142 9.37 -12.71 57.00
C PRO A 142 9.57 -14.00 57.80
N ALA A 143 9.03 -14.06 59.03
CA ALA A 143 9.16 -15.23 59.90
C ALA A 143 8.32 -16.44 59.43
N ALA A 144 7.18 -16.22 58.75
CA ALA A 144 6.32 -17.29 58.23
C ALA A 144 6.92 -17.95 56.96
N PHE A 145 7.78 -17.22 56.25
CA PHE A 145 8.49 -17.69 55.06
C PHE A 145 10.00 -17.92 55.30
N GLY A 146 10.42 -18.04 56.56
CA GLY A 146 11.77 -18.48 56.93
C GLY A 146 12.88 -17.42 56.84
N ALA A 147 12.55 -16.15 56.59
CA ALA A 147 13.50 -15.02 56.55
C ALA A 147 13.76 -14.37 57.92
N GLY A 148 13.29 -14.97 59.02
CA GLY A 148 13.58 -14.53 60.39
C GLY A 148 14.39 -15.57 61.18
N ALA A 149 15.16 -15.12 62.16
CA ALA A 149 16.02 -15.94 63.04
C ALA A 149 15.26 -16.86 64.02
N ALA A 150 14.06 -17.33 63.68
CA ALA A 150 13.24 -18.19 64.53
C ALA A 150 13.76 -19.65 64.55
N SER A 151 13.57 -20.32 65.70
CA SER A 151 14.01 -21.70 65.96
C SER A 151 13.21 -22.74 65.15
N LEU A 152 13.80 -23.92 64.94
CA LEU A 152 13.26 -25.01 64.10
C LEU A 152 11.78 -25.37 64.41
N PRO A 153 11.33 -25.45 65.68
CA PRO A 153 9.92 -25.75 66.00
C PRO A 153 8.95 -24.66 65.54
N ALA A 154 9.38 -23.39 65.59
CA ALA A 154 8.56 -22.26 65.14
C ALA A 154 8.39 -22.25 63.61
N ARG A 155 9.39 -22.74 62.87
CA ARG A 155 9.30 -22.89 61.40
C ARG A 155 8.40 -24.06 61.00
N MET A 156 8.40 -25.17 61.76
CA MET A 156 7.47 -26.28 61.54
C MET A 156 6.02 -25.87 61.78
N LEU A 157 5.76 -25.06 62.82
CA LEU A 157 4.44 -24.49 63.10
C LEU A 157 3.99 -23.51 62.02
N ALA A 158 4.88 -22.63 61.55
CA ALA A 158 4.57 -21.68 60.48
C ALA A 158 4.29 -22.38 59.13
N SER A 159 5.09 -23.38 58.76
CA SER A 159 4.88 -24.17 57.54
C SER A 159 3.61 -25.03 57.61
N GLY A 160 3.26 -25.56 58.79
CA GLY A 160 1.98 -26.23 59.02
C GLY A 160 0.79 -25.27 58.88
N ALA A 161 0.90 -24.05 59.40
CA ALA A 161 -0.15 -23.04 59.29
C ALA A 161 -0.34 -22.52 57.85
N SER A 162 0.75 -22.24 57.13
CA SER A 162 0.71 -21.80 55.73
C SER A 162 0.27 -22.91 54.78
N GLY A 163 0.73 -24.14 55.01
CA GLY A 163 0.25 -25.32 54.29
C GLY A 163 -1.24 -25.56 54.51
N GLY A 164 -1.73 -25.38 55.73
CA GLY A 164 -3.15 -25.48 56.04
C GLY A 164 -4.01 -24.38 55.42
N ALA A 165 -3.53 -23.14 55.36
CA ALA A 165 -4.25 -22.05 54.71
C ALA A 165 -4.34 -22.24 53.17
N LEU A 166 -3.28 -22.73 52.54
CA LEU A 166 -3.26 -22.99 51.10
C LEU A 166 -4.11 -24.23 50.73
N GLY A 167 -4.05 -25.29 51.54
CA GLY A 167 -4.91 -26.46 51.38
C GLY A 167 -6.39 -26.14 51.60
N ALA A 168 -6.72 -25.24 52.53
CA ALA A 168 -8.07 -24.72 52.72
C ALA A 168 -8.57 -23.93 51.51
N ALA A 169 -7.71 -23.07 50.93
CA ALA A 169 -8.06 -22.24 49.78
C ALA A 169 -8.25 -23.06 48.49
N ASP A 170 -7.39 -24.05 48.22
CA ASP A 170 -7.53 -24.94 47.06
C ASP A 170 -8.82 -25.79 47.18
N SER A 171 -9.09 -26.32 48.37
CA SER A 171 -10.33 -27.07 48.62
C SER A 171 -11.57 -26.19 48.54
N ALA A 172 -11.54 -24.94 49.00
CA ALA A 172 -12.66 -24.00 48.90
C ALA A 172 -13.01 -23.70 47.43
N VAL A 173 -12.00 -23.56 46.57
CA VAL A 173 -12.18 -23.32 45.13
C VAL A 173 -12.71 -24.57 44.42
N ARG A 174 -12.30 -25.77 44.84
CA ARG A 174 -12.71 -27.03 44.21
C ARG A 174 -14.05 -27.57 44.69
N SER A 175 -14.44 -27.28 45.93
CA SER A 175 -15.70 -27.76 46.53
C SER A 175 -16.82 -26.72 46.49
N GLY A 176 -16.57 -25.52 45.95
CA GLY A 176 -17.56 -24.43 45.96
C GLY A 176 -17.83 -23.86 47.36
N GLY A 177 -16.85 -23.95 48.27
CA GLY A 177 -16.95 -23.41 49.63
C GLY A 177 -17.48 -24.38 50.68
N ASP A 178 -17.55 -25.68 50.40
CA ASP A 178 -17.96 -26.70 51.38
C ASP A 178 -16.98 -26.77 52.56
N ALA A 179 -17.47 -26.45 53.76
CA ALA A 179 -16.67 -26.31 54.98
C ALA A 179 -15.95 -27.61 55.40
N ASP A 180 -16.54 -28.77 55.16
CA ASP A 180 -15.93 -30.07 55.53
C ASP A 180 -14.78 -30.43 54.58
N ALA A 181 -14.92 -30.10 53.29
CA ALA A 181 -13.86 -30.26 52.29
C ALA A 181 -12.72 -29.24 52.49
N VAL A 182 -13.05 -28.02 52.92
CA VAL A 182 -12.09 -26.98 53.29
C VAL A 182 -11.29 -27.38 54.54
N ALA A 183 -11.96 -27.93 55.56
CA ALA A 183 -11.30 -28.44 56.76
C ALA A 183 -10.39 -29.65 56.44
N GLY A 184 -10.84 -30.56 55.56
CA GLY A 184 -10.03 -31.68 55.07
C GLY A 184 -8.80 -31.23 54.28
N GLY A 185 -8.96 -30.22 53.41
CA GLY A 185 -7.87 -29.60 52.65
C GLY A 185 -6.86 -28.87 53.55
N ALA A 186 -7.34 -28.20 54.59
CA ALA A 186 -6.50 -27.54 55.58
C ALA A 186 -5.64 -28.53 56.38
N ALA A 187 -6.22 -29.65 56.81
CA ALA A 187 -5.50 -30.68 57.53
C ALA A 187 -4.43 -31.37 56.66
N PHE A 188 -4.75 -31.65 55.40
CA PHE A 188 -3.81 -32.28 54.45
C PHE A 188 -2.66 -31.33 54.07
N GLY A 189 -2.96 -30.05 53.84
CA GLY A 189 -1.97 -29.03 53.53
C GLY A 189 -1.03 -28.74 54.70
N ALA A 190 -1.53 -28.77 55.94
CA ALA A 190 -0.70 -28.64 57.13
C ALA A 190 0.26 -29.82 57.34
N GLY A 191 -0.16 -31.05 56.98
CA GLY A 191 0.65 -32.27 57.11
C GLY A 191 1.83 -32.35 56.14
N LEU A 192 1.74 -31.73 54.95
CA LEU A 192 2.79 -31.75 53.93
C LEU A 192 3.89 -30.69 54.15
N GLY A 193 3.65 -29.69 55.00
CA GLY A 193 4.59 -28.58 55.29
C GLY A 193 5.83 -28.95 56.13
N VAL A 194 6.08 -30.25 56.39
CA VAL A 194 7.05 -30.70 57.42
C VAL A 194 8.21 -31.56 56.86
N VAL A 195 8.44 -31.66 55.54
CA VAL A 195 9.42 -32.62 54.99
C VAL A 195 10.71 -31.99 54.41
N GLY A 196 11.80 -32.02 55.22
CA GLY A 196 13.23 -32.07 54.83
C GLY A 196 14.17 -31.03 55.49
N PRO A 197 15.43 -31.34 55.93
CA PRO A 197 16.25 -32.56 55.75
C PRO A 197 16.78 -33.23 57.05
N VAL A 198 16.97 -34.57 57.04
CA VAL A 198 17.99 -35.28 57.86
C VAL A 198 18.44 -36.56 57.13
N ILE A 199 19.73 -36.65 56.76
CA ILE A 199 20.54 -37.89 56.85
C ILE A 199 21.97 -37.50 57.26
N GLY A 200 22.47 -38.10 58.34
CA GLY A 200 23.90 -38.41 58.48
C GLY A 200 24.56 -38.16 59.85
N ALA A 201 24.38 -39.08 60.82
CA ALA A 201 25.45 -39.68 61.64
C ALA A 201 24.86 -40.50 62.82
N GLY A 202 25.25 -41.78 62.92
CA GLY A 202 25.26 -42.50 64.21
C GLY A 202 24.64 -43.90 64.25
N VAL A 203 25.50 -44.93 64.16
CA VAL A 203 25.51 -46.17 64.97
C VAL A 203 24.19 -46.99 64.99
N GLY A 204 24.06 -48.19 64.42
CA GLY A 204 25.00 -49.30 64.38
C GLY A 204 25.04 -50.09 65.71
N LYS A 205 23.97 -50.81 66.09
CA LYS A 205 24.00 -52.01 66.98
C LYS A 205 22.60 -52.63 67.20
N ALA A 206 22.59 -53.97 67.25
CA ALA A 206 21.44 -54.89 67.41
C ALA A 206 20.52 -54.92 66.16
N VAL A 207 20.36 -56.02 65.42
CA VAL A 207 19.90 -57.35 65.85
C VAL A 207 20.47 -58.41 64.91
N GLY A 208 21.32 -59.29 65.43
CA GLY A 208 21.79 -60.49 64.76
C GLY A 208 21.46 -61.70 65.62
N ALA A 209 20.20 -62.13 65.62
CA ALA A 209 19.79 -63.46 66.03
C ALA A 209 18.32 -63.68 65.65
N PHE A 210 18.05 -64.85 65.07
CA PHE A 210 16.75 -65.35 64.61
C PHE A 210 16.21 -64.81 63.28
N THR A 211 16.42 -65.62 62.22
CA THR A 211 15.31 -66.30 61.52
C THR A 211 15.87 -67.24 60.44
N SER A 212 15.77 -68.55 60.68
CA SER A 212 15.83 -69.56 59.63
C SER A 212 14.57 -70.42 59.69
N ARG A 213 13.69 -70.27 58.70
CA ARG A 213 12.87 -71.33 58.07
C ARG A 213 11.90 -70.66 57.08
N GLY A 214 12.32 -70.66 55.83
CA GLY A 214 11.63 -70.13 54.66
C GLY A 214 12.64 -70.00 53.52
N ARG A 215 13.01 -71.14 52.90
CA ARG A 215 14.28 -71.34 52.17
C ARG A 215 14.43 -70.61 50.83
N SER A 216 13.42 -69.90 50.33
CA SER A 216 13.51 -69.07 49.11
C SER A 216 13.46 -67.55 49.38
N ASN A 217 12.99 -67.11 50.56
CA ASN A 217 12.82 -65.69 50.89
C ASN A 217 14.13 -64.95 51.24
N GLY A 218 15.17 -65.68 51.64
CA GLY A 218 16.45 -65.07 52.06
C GLY A 218 17.12 -64.28 50.93
N LEU A 219 17.13 -64.83 49.72
CA LEU A 219 17.77 -64.21 48.54
C LEU A 219 17.01 -62.97 48.05
N VAL A 220 15.67 -62.99 48.08
CA VAL A 220 14.84 -61.84 47.69
C VAL A 220 14.94 -60.72 48.71
N LYS A 221 14.92 -61.02 50.01
CA LYS A 221 15.10 -60.03 51.09
C LYS A 221 16.48 -59.36 51.05
N GLU A 222 17.51 -60.13 50.70
CA GLU A 222 18.89 -59.65 50.56
C GLU A 222 19.12 -58.84 49.27
N ALA A 223 18.38 -59.17 48.19
CA ALA A 223 18.37 -58.37 46.96
C ALA A 223 17.65 -57.02 47.13
N LEU A 224 16.75 -56.89 48.11
CA LEU A 224 16.04 -55.66 48.48
C LEU A 224 16.72 -54.90 49.63
N GLU A 225 17.85 -55.37 50.15
CA GLU A 225 18.58 -54.69 51.22
C GLU A 225 19.14 -53.34 50.70
N GLY A 226 18.76 -52.25 51.38
CA GLY A 226 19.08 -50.88 50.96
C GLY A 226 17.98 -50.17 50.15
N VAL A 227 16.88 -50.87 49.82
CA VAL A 227 15.70 -50.31 49.16
C VAL A 227 14.69 -49.85 50.23
N SER A 228 14.25 -48.59 50.17
CA SER A 228 13.25 -48.07 51.11
C SER A 228 11.82 -48.48 50.74
N GLU A 229 10.89 -48.35 51.68
CA GLU A 229 9.46 -48.58 51.40
C GLU A 229 8.92 -47.61 50.33
N LYS A 230 9.45 -46.38 50.30
CA LYS A 230 9.12 -45.37 49.29
C LYS A 230 9.62 -45.77 47.89
N ASP A 231 10.75 -46.45 47.80
CA ASP A 231 11.28 -46.96 46.53
C ASP A 231 10.45 -48.13 46.01
N LEU A 232 9.98 -49.02 46.91
CA LEU A 232 9.06 -50.10 46.57
C LEU A 232 7.70 -49.57 46.11
N GLU A 233 7.20 -48.51 46.76
CA GLU A 233 5.98 -47.81 46.33
C GLU A 233 6.14 -47.14 44.96
N SER A 234 7.28 -46.48 44.75
CA SER A 234 7.61 -45.85 43.47
C SER A 234 7.75 -46.89 42.35
N ALA A 235 8.38 -48.03 42.62
CA ALA A 235 8.48 -49.15 41.69
C ALA A 235 7.10 -49.77 41.39
N GLN A 236 6.25 -49.94 42.40
CA GLN A 236 4.87 -50.40 42.20
C GLN A 236 4.10 -49.44 41.29
N PHE A 237 4.20 -48.14 41.56
CA PHE A 237 3.57 -47.11 40.74
C PHE A 237 4.08 -47.15 39.30
N LEU A 238 5.38 -47.34 39.08
CA LEU A 238 5.96 -47.48 37.74
C LEU A 238 5.43 -48.72 37.01
N ILE A 239 5.30 -49.88 37.68
CA ILE A 239 4.74 -51.09 37.07
C ILE A 239 3.27 -50.90 36.67
N GLU A 240 2.46 -50.30 37.55
CA GLU A 240 1.04 -50.02 37.29
C GLU A 240 0.87 -48.99 36.15
N GLN A 241 1.69 -47.93 36.17
CA GLN A 241 1.76 -46.93 35.11
C GLN A 241 2.13 -47.57 33.77
N ALA A 242 3.15 -48.44 33.77
CA ALA A 242 3.63 -49.08 32.55
C ALA A 242 2.57 -49.97 31.89
N ARG A 243 1.74 -50.64 32.70
CA ARG A 243 0.61 -51.48 32.25
C ARG A 243 -0.57 -50.67 31.74
N SER A 244 -0.80 -49.50 32.33
CA SER A 244 -1.88 -48.60 31.94
C SER A 244 -1.52 -47.69 30.76
N LEU A 245 -0.30 -47.81 30.20
CA LEU A 245 0.04 -47.11 28.97
C LEU A 245 -0.84 -47.61 27.80
N PRO A 246 -1.35 -46.69 26.96
CA PRO A 246 -2.11 -47.04 25.76
C PRO A 246 -1.33 -47.94 24.82
N GLY A 247 -2.02 -48.83 24.10
CA GLY A 247 -1.38 -49.84 23.23
C GLY A 247 -1.07 -51.17 23.93
N GLY A 248 -1.68 -51.42 25.09
CA GLY A 248 -1.55 -52.68 25.84
C GLY A 248 -0.44 -52.69 26.90
N GLY A 249 0.21 -51.55 27.14
CA GLY A 249 1.23 -51.39 28.19
C GLY A 249 2.58 -52.03 27.87
N VAL A 250 3.61 -51.65 28.63
CA VAL A 250 4.92 -52.31 28.63
C VAL A 250 5.13 -52.97 29.99
N ALA A 251 5.20 -54.29 30.03
CA ALA A 251 5.47 -54.97 31.29
C ALA A 251 6.91 -54.70 31.76
N LEU A 252 7.07 -54.18 32.97
CA LEU A 252 8.34 -54.02 33.66
C LEU A 252 8.54 -55.16 34.67
N THR A 253 9.78 -55.64 34.77
CA THR A 253 10.18 -56.50 35.88
C THR A 253 10.37 -55.68 37.15
N LEU A 254 10.31 -56.35 38.30
CA LEU A 254 10.56 -55.73 39.61
C LEU A 254 11.93 -55.06 39.67
N ASP A 255 12.98 -55.69 39.15
CA ASP A 255 14.33 -55.12 39.17
C ASP A 255 14.46 -53.89 38.27
N GLU A 256 13.84 -53.88 37.09
CA GLU A 256 13.81 -52.70 36.21
C GLU A 256 13.08 -51.52 36.88
N ALA A 257 11.91 -51.77 37.46
CA ALA A 257 11.13 -50.75 38.14
C ALA A 257 11.84 -50.21 39.40
N LEU A 258 12.51 -51.08 40.16
CA LEU A 258 13.29 -50.67 41.32
C LEU A 258 14.54 -49.88 40.95
N ASN A 259 15.25 -50.27 39.90
CA ASN A 259 16.39 -49.49 39.44
C ASN A 259 15.95 -48.14 38.86
N ALA A 260 14.81 -48.08 38.17
CA ALA A 260 14.24 -46.80 37.76
C ALA A 260 13.84 -45.92 38.96
N ALA A 261 13.21 -46.50 39.99
CA ALA A 261 12.81 -45.78 41.20
C ALA A 261 13.99 -45.28 42.04
N THR A 262 15.10 -46.02 42.06
CA THR A 262 16.29 -45.73 42.90
C THR A 262 17.43 -45.03 42.14
N GLY A 263 17.24 -44.69 40.86
CA GLY A 263 18.31 -44.12 40.04
C GLY A 263 19.48 -45.08 39.79
N GLY A 264 19.20 -46.38 39.68
CA GLY A 264 20.17 -47.44 39.39
C GLY A 264 20.85 -48.06 40.61
N GLN A 265 20.39 -47.76 41.84
CA GLN A 265 21.02 -48.27 43.07
C GLN A 265 20.57 -49.70 43.43
N ALA A 266 19.44 -50.19 42.89
CA ALA A 266 18.92 -51.55 43.09
C ALA A 266 19.68 -52.63 42.28
N THR A 267 21.01 -52.53 42.24
CA THR A 267 21.93 -53.39 41.46
C THR A 267 21.81 -54.88 41.80
N ARG A 268 21.53 -55.20 43.08
CA ARG A 268 21.38 -56.59 43.55
C ARG A 268 20.15 -57.27 42.98
N ALA A 269 19.04 -56.54 42.82
CA ALA A 269 17.83 -57.04 42.18
C ALA A 269 18.09 -57.38 40.69
N SER A 270 18.83 -56.52 39.99
CA SER A 270 19.24 -56.79 38.59
C SER A 270 20.17 -57.98 38.47
N GLN A 271 21.11 -58.16 39.42
CA GLN A 271 21.99 -59.32 39.43
C GLN A 271 21.20 -60.62 39.67
N LEU A 272 20.21 -60.60 40.56
CA LEU A 272 19.31 -61.73 40.79
C LEU A 272 18.52 -62.07 39.52
N ALA A 273 17.91 -61.06 38.87
CA ALA A 273 17.20 -61.24 37.60
C ALA A 273 18.10 -61.78 36.49
N ARG A 274 19.36 -61.32 36.42
CA ARG A 274 20.37 -61.83 35.47
C ARG A 274 20.70 -63.30 35.70
N VAL A 275 20.87 -63.71 36.96
CA VAL A 275 21.21 -65.10 37.28
C VAL A 275 20.04 -66.02 36.95
N VAL A 276 18.81 -65.63 37.30
CA VAL A 276 17.59 -66.39 37.01
C VAL A 276 17.33 -66.48 35.49
N GLY A 277 17.52 -65.38 34.76
CA GLY A 277 17.38 -65.37 33.29
C GLY A 277 18.40 -66.25 32.56
N ASN A 278 19.60 -66.46 33.16
CA ASN A 278 20.69 -67.25 32.58
C ASN A 278 20.81 -68.67 33.15
N SER A 279 20.01 -69.05 34.15
CA SER A 279 20.22 -70.32 34.89
C SER A 279 19.89 -71.59 34.08
N GLY A 280 19.19 -71.46 32.96
CA GLY A 280 18.56 -72.59 32.26
C GLY A 280 17.39 -73.19 33.05
N GLY A 281 16.40 -73.77 32.36
CA GLY A 281 15.17 -74.29 32.98
C GLY A 281 14.01 -73.29 33.01
N GLU A 282 13.01 -73.54 33.85
CA GLU A 282 11.70 -72.86 33.82
C GLU A 282 11.78 -71.37 34.16
N GLY A 283 12.57 -70.97 35.16
CA GLY A 283 12.81 -69.55 35.47
C GLY A 283 13.45 -68.77 34.31
N GLY A 284 14.40 -69.39 33.60
CA GLY A 284 14.97 -68.83 32.38
C GLY A 284 13.96 -68.76 31.23
N ARG A 285 13.06 -69.74 31.11
CA ARG A 285 11.96 -69.74 30.13
C ARG A 285 10.99 -68.59 30.39
N ILE A 286 10.54 -68.42 31.63
CA ILE A 286 9.63 -67.33 32.06
C ILE A 286 10.24 -65.95 31.78
N MET A 287 11.49 -65.72 32.20
CA MET A 287 12.17 -64.44 31.95
C MET A 287 12.39 -64.20 30.44
N ASN A 288 12.76 -65.22 29.67
CA ASN A 288 12.94 -65.09 28.22
C ASN A 288 11.63 -64.82 27.49
N GLU A 289 10.53 -65.49 27.88
CA GLU A 289 9.19 -65.27 27.32
C GLU A 289 8.68 -63.85 27.66
N PHE A 290 8.89 -63.40 28.90
CA PHE A 290 8.57 -62.04 29.33
C PHE A 290 9.30 -60.97 28.49
N TYR A 291 10.61 -61.15 28.26
CA TYR A 291 11.38 -60.22 27.42
C TYR A 291 11.15 -60.39 25.91
N ALA A 292 10.65 -61.54 25.45
CA ALA A 292 10.36 -61.80 24.03
C ALA A 292 9.12 -61.02 23.55
N ALA A 293 8.12 -60.82 24.42
CA ALA A 293 6.94 -60.01 24.11
C ALA A 293 7.24 -58.50 24.03
N ARG A 294 8.32 -58.05 24.68
CA ARG A 294 8.60 -56.62 24.89
C ARG A 294 8.77 -55.78 23.62
N PRO A 295 9.48 -56.19 22.57
CA PRO A 295 9.61 -55.38 21.37
C PRO A 295 8.26 -55.05 20.73
N ALA A 296 7.32 -56.00 20.72
CA ALA A 296 5.96 -55.77 20.21
C ALA A 296 5.16 -54.84 21.13
N SER A 297 5.28 -54.98 22.46
CA SER A 297 4.65 -54.06 23.41
C SER A 297 5.17 -52.62 23.26
N VAL A 298 6.48 -52.43 23.11
CA VAL A 298 7.11 -51.11 22.91
C VAL A 298 6.65 -50.49 21.59
N ASP A 299 6.57 -51.28 20.51
CA ASP A 299 6.05 -50.85 19.21
C ASP A 299 4.58 -50.41 19.29
N ASN A 300 3.72 -51.22 19.93
CA ASN A 300 2.30 -50.91 20.08
C ASN A 300 2.06 -49.67 20.95
N VAL A 301 2.81 -49.53 22.06
CA VAL A 301 2.72 -48.37 22.96
C VAL A 301 3.24 -47.10 22.27
N GLY A 302 4.34 -47.19 21.53
CA GLY A 302 4.87 -46.09 20.70
C GLY A 302 3.84 -45.62 19.68
N LYS A 303 3.30 -46.52 18.85
CA LYS A 303 2.25 -46.21 17.87
C LYS A 303 1.02 -45.58 18.51
N SER A 304 0.54 -46.15 19.61
CA SER A 304 -0.63 -45.64 20.35
C SER A 304 -0.38 -44.28 21.03
N ALA A 305 0.87 -43.93 21.32
CA ALA A 305 1.23 -42.59 21.78
C ALA A 305 1.28 -41.59 20.62
N PHE A 306 1.82 -41.98 19.46
CA PHE A 306 1.85 -41.13 18.27
C PHE A 306 0.44 -40.86 17.71
N ASP A 307 -0.45 -41.85 17.75
CA ASP A 307 -1.85 -41.72 17.34
C ASP A 307 -2.65 -40.72 18.21
N ARG A 308 -2.22 -40.51 19.46
CA ARG A 308 -2.79 -39.46 20.33
C ARG A 308 -2.32 -38.05 19.96
N VAL A 309 -1.14 -37.92 19.35
CA VAL A 309 -0.63 -36.62 18.88
C VAL A 309 -1.34 -36.21 17.59
N ALA A 310 -1.36 -37.09 16.59
CA ALA A 310 -2.09 -36.91 15.33
C ALA A 310 -2.45 -38.29 14.76
N ALA A 311 -3.42 -38.38 13.83
CA ALA A 311 -3.65 -39.62 13.08
C ALA A 311 -2.48 -39.92 12.11
N PRO A 312 -2.27 -41.18 11.68
CA PRO A 312 -1.23 -41.52 10.72
C PRO A 312 -1.41 -40.75 9.41
N ASN A 313 -0.37 -40.01 9.01
CA ASN A 313 -0.44 -39.26 7.77
C ASN A 313 -0.04 -40.14 6.58
N LEU A 314 -0.99 -40.36 5.66
CA LEU A 314 -0.81 -41.16 4.45
C LEU A 314 -0.09 -40.39 3.31
N LYS A 315 0.11 -39.07 3.48
CA LYS A 315 0.71 -38.16 2.49
C LYS A 315 1.67 -37.14 3.13
N PRO A 316 2.86 -37.57 3.57
CA PRO A 316 3.83 -36.70 4.26
C PRO A 316 4.32 -35.49 3.45
N THR A 317 4.23 -35.53 2.12
CA THR A 317 4.64 -34.42 1.25
C THR A 317 3.67 -33.25 1.23
N GLU A 318 2.37 -33.48 1.42
CA GLU A 318 1.35 -32.41 1.47
C GLU A 318 1.53 -31.54 2.72
N VAL A 319 2.00 -32.16 3.82
CA VAL A 319 2.29 -31.49 5.11
C VAL A 319 3.29 -30.34 4.95
N GLY A 320 4.26 -30.46 4.03
CA GLY A 320 5.25 -29.40 3.81
C GLY A 320 4.61 -28.08 3.36
N PHE A 321 3.61 -28.15 2.47
CA PHE A 321 2.86 -26.99 2.01
C PHE A 321 1.94 -26.45 3.11
N ASP A 322 1.20 -27.32 3.80
CA ASP A 322 0.30 -26.93 4.90
C ASP A 322 1.04 -26.20 6.04
N ILE A 323 2.23 -26.70 6.41
CA ILE A 323 3.09 -26.05 7.41
C ILE A 323 3.62 -24.71 6.88
N GLN A 324 4.06 -24.65 5.63
CA GLN A 324 4.57 -23.41 5.05
C GLN A 324 3.49 -22.33 5.04
N ASP A 325 2.27 -22.66 4.64
CA ASP A 325 1.15 -21.72 4.62
C ASP A 325 0.76 -21.28 6.03
N ALA A 326 0.74 -22.20 7.00
CA ALA A 326 0.53 -21.87 8.40
C ALA A 326 1.63 -20.96 8.96
N ALA A 327 2.89 -21.21 8.57
CA ALA A 327 4.03 -20.39 8.96
C ALA A 327 3.94 -18.99 8.35
N ARG A 328 3.63 -18.88 7.05
CA ARG A 328 3.43 -17.60 6.35
C ARG A 328 2.30 -16.78 6.99
N ALA A 329 1.20 -17.42 7.35
CA ALA A 329 0.10 -16.79 8.08
C ALA A 329 0.54 -16.32 9.47
N GLY A 330 1.28 -17.16 10.22
CA GLY A 330 1.84 -16.80 11.52
C GLY A 330 2.81 -15.62 11.45
N VAL A 331 3.72 -15.63 10.47
CA VAL A 331 4.64 -14.53 10.18
C VAL A 331 3.87 -13.23 9.89
N ALA A 332 2.84 -13.28 9.05
CA ALA A 332 2.02 -12.12 8.73
C ALA A 332 1.24 -11.56 9.95
N GLN A 333 0.92 -12.40 10.93
CA GLN A 333 0.23 -12.01 12.17
C GLN A 333 1.15 -11.41 13.23
N THR A 334 2.47 -11.52 13.10
CA THR A 334 3.42 -10.86 14.00
C THR A 334 3.27 -9.33 13.95
N PRO A 335 3.61 -8.60 15.02
CA PRO A 335 3.60 -7.13 15.00
C PRO A 335 4.41 -6.55 13.84
N GLU A 336 5.56 -7.15 13.54
CA GLU A 336 6.44 -6.77 12.42
C GLU A 336 5.80 -7.08 11.07
N GLY A 337 5.16 -8.25 10.91
CA GLY A 337 4.43 -8.63 9.70
C GLY A 337 3.21 -7.73 9.43
N GLN A 338 2.49 -7.35 10.48
CA GLN A 338 1.40 -6.38 10.41
C GLN A 338 1.90 -4.98 10.05
N ALA A 339 3.01 -4.54 10.65
CA ALA A 339 3.63 -3.25 10.35
C ALA A 339 4.11 -3.21 8.88
N LEU A 340 4.73 -4.27 8.38
CA LEU A 340 5.13 -4.38 6.97
C LEU A 340 3.92 -4.37 6.04
N SER A 341 2.86 -5.10 6.39
CA SER A 341 1.62 -5.13 5.61
C SER A 341 0.93 -3.76 5.58
N ALA A 342 0.94 -3.02 6.70
CA ALA A 342 0.42 -1.65 6.76
C ALA A 342 1.29 -0.68 5.96
N ALA A 343 2.62 -0.77 6.09
CA ALA A 343 3.56 0.07 5.34
C ALA A 343 3.47 -0.16 3.83
N ARG A 344 3.27 -1.42 3.39
CA ARG A 344 3.01 -1.76 1.97
C ARG A 344 1.70 -1.18 1.47
N ARG A 345 0.61 -1.28 2.25
CA ARG A 345 -0.70 -0.69 1.91
C ARG A 345 -0.69 0.84 1.87
N ALA A 346 0.18 1.48 2.63
CA ALA A 346 0.37 2.92 2.61
C ALA A 346 1.14 3.41 1.37
N GLN A 347 1.85 2.51 0.66
CA GLN A 347 2.45 2.86 -0.62
C GLN A 347 1.37 3.08 -1.65
N ALA A 348 1.56 4.09 -2.48
CA ALA A 348 0.63 4.34 -3.55
C ALA A 348 0.76 3.27 -4.66
N PRO A 349 -0.32 2.98 -5.40
CA PRO A 349 -0.25 2.02 -6.49
C PRO A 349 0.80 2.44 -7.53
N ARG A 350 1.57 1.46 -8.01
CA ARG A 350 2.58 1.67 -9.06
C ARG A 350 1.93 2.26 -10.31
N ILE A 351 2.61 3.19 -10.96
CA ILE A 351 2.12 3.83 -12.20
C ILE A 351 3.18 3.84 -13.29
N THR A 352 2.72 3.76 -14.54
CA THR A 352 3.59 3.87 -15.71
C THR A 352 4.03 5.34 -15.94
N PRO A 353 5.13 5.57 -16.67
CA PRO A 353 5.54 6.92 -17.06
C PRO A 353 4.43 7.67 -17.80
N GLU A 354 3.72 6.99 -18.69
CA GLU A 354 2.61 7.55 -19.47
C GLU A 354 1.45 8.02 -18.58
N GLN A 355 1.01 7.18 -17.62
CA GLN A 355 -0.07 7.54 -16.69
C GLN A 355 0.31 8.76 -15.84
N ALA A 356 1.55 8.79 -15.34
CA ALA A 356 2.06 9.95 -14.59
C ALA A 356 2.07 11.20 -15.48
N GLY A 357 2.57 11.08 -16.70
CA GLY A 357 2.69 12.18 -17.64
C GLY A 357 1.35 12.76 -18.06
N GLN A 358 0.35 11.92 -18.36
CA GLN A 358 -1.00 12.36 -18.70
C GLN A 358 -1.62 13.19 -17.56
N ALA A 359 -1.49 12.73 -16.31
CA ALA A 359 -1.99 13.45 -15.14
C ALA A 359 -1.28 14.80 -14.95
N ILE A 360 0.06 14.82 -15.05
CA ILE A 360 0.87 16.03 -14.90
C ILE A 360 0.57 17.04 -16.02
N GLN A 361 0.49 16.59 -17.28
CA GLN A 361 0.19 17.45 -18.43
C GLN A 361 -1.20 18.05 -18.37
N THR A 362 -2.19 17.24 -17.99
CA THR A 362 -3.58 17.70 -17.88
C THR A 362 -3.70 18.77 -16.80
N ASP A 363 -3.11 18.53 -15.63
CA ASP A 363 -3.15 19.45 -14.50
C ASP A 363 -2.37 20.74 -14.78
N LEU A 364 -1.10 20.65 -15.19
CA LEU A 364 -0.29 21.84 -15.53
C LEU A 364 -0.84 22.60 -16.74
N GLY A 365 -1.37 21.90 -17.74
CA GLY A 365 -2.05 22.49 -18.88
C GLY A 365 -3.31 23.25 -18.47
N GLY A 366 -4.09 22.69 -17.54
CA GLY A 366 -5.25 23.33 -16.95
C GLY A 366 -4.88 24.59 -16.15
N VAL A 367 -3.85 24.51 -15.30
CA VAL A 367 -3.37 25.68 -14.54
C VAL A 367 -2.89 26.78 -15.48
N ARG A 368 -2.13 26.43 -16.53
CA ARG A 368 -1.69 27.38 -17.54
C ARG A 368 -2.89 28.05 -18.22
N ALA A 369 -3.87 27.27 -18.70
CA ALA A 369 -5.06 27.79 -19.35
C ALA A 369 -5.89 28.71 -18.43
N LEU A 370 -6.03 28.37 -17.14
CA LEU A 370 -6.70 29.21 -16.16
C LEU A 370 -5.96 30.54 -15.94
N ARG A 371 -4.63 30.51 -15.87
CA ARG A 371 -3.81 31.73 -15.74
C ARG A 371 -3.87 32.60 -17.00
N GLU A 372 -3.83 31.99 -18.18
CA GLU A 372 -4.02 32.68 -19.48
C GLU A 372 -5.40 33.32 -19.54
N ALA A 373 -6.48 32.58 -19.26
CA ALA A 373 -7.84 33.11 -19.25
C ALA A 373 -8.02 34.26 -18.24
N ALA A 374 -7.40 34.16 -17.06
CA ALA A 374 -7.45 35.22 -16.06
C ALA A 374 -6.68 36.48 -16.50
N ARG A 375 -5.52 36.31 -17.16
CA ARG A 375 -4.79 37.43 -17.77
C ARG A 375 -5.64 38.10 -18.84
N ASP A 376 -6.19 37.31 -19.76
CA ASP A 376 -6.91 37.81 -20.93
C ASP A 376 -8.23 38.49 -20.54
N ALA A 377 -8.96 37.94 -19.56
CA ALA A 377 -10.18 38.58 -19.04
C ALA A 377 -9.91 39.98 -18.47
N ARG A 378 -8.79 40.15 -17.75
CA ARG A 378 -8.39 41.45 -17.18
C ARG A 378 -7.86 42.40 -18.25
N ALA A 379 -7.05 41.88 -19.17
CA ALA A 379 -6.59 42.62 -20.33
C ALA A 379 -7.75 43.19 -21.15
N ASN A 380 -8.78 42.38 -21.41
CA ASN A 380 -9.95 42.81 -22.19
C ASN A 380 -10.69 43.99 -21.55
N VAL A 381 -10.76 44.04 -20.21
CA VAL A 381 -11.36 45.17 -19.48
C VAL A 381 -10.48 46.42 -19.61
N ASP A 382 -9.18 46.28 -19.34
CA ASP A 382 -8.24 47.41 -19.35
C ASP A 382 -8.10 48.01 -20.76
N TYR A 383 -7.98 47.16 -21.79
CA TYR A 383 -7.91 47.60 -23.20
C TYR A 383 -9.27 48.05 -23.76
N ARG A 384 -10.40 47.70 -23.14
CA ARG A 384 -11.68 48.32 -23.48
C ARG A 384 -11.72 49.76 -22.97
N LEU A 385 -11.33 50.00 -21.72
CA LEU A 385 -11.24 51.35 -21.16
C LEU A 385 -10.27 52.23 -21.97
N ALA A 386 -9.14 51.66 -22.42
CA ALA A 386 -8.20 52.37 -23.27
C ALA A 386 -8.77 52.75 -24.64
N ARG A 387 -9.66 51.94 -25.22
CA ARG A 387 -10.34 52.26 -26.49
C ARG A 387 -11.43 53.34 -26.33
N GLU A 388 -12.01 53.45 -25.15
CA GLU A 388 -13.03 54.45 -24.80
C GLU A 388 -12.44 55.79 -24.34
N ALA A 389 -11.11 55.94 -24.38
CA ALA A 389 -10.42 57.17 -23.97
C ALA A 389 -10.84 58.38 -24.83
N PRO A 390 -10.96 59.59 -24.25
CA PRO A 390 -11.36 60.78 -24.99
C PRO A 390 -10.32 61.24 -26.02
N GLU A 391 -10.79 61.82 -27.13
CA GLU A 391 -9.95 62.41 -28.18
C GLU A 391 -9.39 63.76 -27.74
N ASN A 392 -8.21 63.75 -27.12
CA ASN A 392 -7.58 64.96 -26.57
C ASN A 392 -6.40 65.49 -27.40
N VAL A 393 -5.95 64.75 -28.42
CA VAL A 393 -4.78 65.12 -29.23
C VAL A 393 -5.24 65.89 -30.46
N GLY A 394 -5.04 67.20 -30.46
CA GLY A 394 -5.32 68.04 -31.63
C GLY A 394 -4.22 67.89 -32.68
N VAL A 395 -4.59 67.44 -33.88
CA VAL A 395 -3.69 67.40 -35.05
C VAL A 395 -4.20 68.35 -36.11
N GLU A 396 -3.37 69.33 -36.45
CA GLU A 396 -3.63 70.27 -37.55
C GLU A 396 -3.63 69.53 -38.89
N ARG A 397 -4.71 69.71 -39.65
CA ARG A 397 -4.82 69.30 -41.05
C ARG A 397 -5.35 70.46 -41.89
N MET A 398 -4.93 70.53 -43.14
CA MET A 398 -5.54 71.43 -44.11
C MET A 398 -6.82 70.76 -44.64
N ILE A 399 -7.96 71.43 -44.55
CA ILE A 399 -9.19 70.99 -45.22
C ILE A 399 -9.55 71.99 -46.32
N ALA A 400 -9.97 71.46 -47.47
CA ALA A 400 -10.55 72.27 -48.53
C ALA A 400 -12.01 72.59 -48.15
N VAL A 401 -12.34 73.86 -47.98
CA VAL A 401 -13.71 74.32 -47.75
C VAL A 401 -14.17 75.11 -48.96
N GLU A 402 -15.35 74.78 -49.49
CA GLU A 402 -15.99 75.52 -50.58
C GLU A 402 -16.91 76.61 -49.99
N ARG A 403 -16.68 77.87 -50.39
CA ARG A 403 -17.51 79.02 -49.99
C ARG A 403 -18.41 79.47 -51.16
N PRO A 404 -19.71 79.77 -50.95
CA PRO A 404 -20.58 80.32 -52.01
C PRO A 404 -20.25 81.78 -52.31
N GLY A 405 -20.08 82.15 -53.59
CA GLY A 405 -20.04 83.54 -54.06
C GLY A 405 -21.44 84.13 -54.32
N ASP A 406 -21.54 85.46 -54.45
CA ASP A 406 -22.81 86.23 -54.58
C ASP A 406 -23.72 85.80 -55.76
N PRO A 407 -25.06 85.91 -55.63
CA PRO A 407 -26.00 85.35 -56.60
C PRO A 407 -26.27 86.28 -57.78
N VAL A 408 -26.05 85.80 -59.01
CA VAL A 408 -26.59 86.38 -60.24
C VAL A 408 -27.26 85.28 -61.09
N VAL A 409 -28.60 85.37 -61.13
CA VAL A 409 -29.59 85.02 -62.19
C VAL A 409 -29.55 83.63 -62.87
N THR A 410 -30.54 82.82 -62.47
CA THR A 410 -31.34 81.74 -63.11
C THR A 410 -30.82 80.90 -64.30
N ARG A 411 -30.93 79.57 -64.16
CA ARG A 411 -31.10 78.59 -65.26
C ARG A 411 -32.31 78.96 -66.15
N PRO A 412 -32.20 78.90 -67.48
CA PRO A 412 -33.37 78.68 -68.33
C PRO A 412 -33.64 77.18 -68.47
N GLU A 413 -34.91 76.79 -68.34
CA GLU A 413 -35.41 75.47 -68.72
C GLU A 413 -35.45 75.35 -70.24
N GLY A 414 -34.77 74.34 -70.80
CA GLY A 414 -34.93 73.95 -72.20
C GLY A 414 -33.71 73.26 -72.78
N SER A 415 -33.84 71.99 -73.17
CA SER A 415 -32.83 71.28 -73.96
C SER A 415 -32.77 71.85 -75.39
N PRO A 416 -31.57 71.99 -75.99
CA PRO A 416 -31.43 72.49 -77.36
C PRO A 416 -32.18 71.59 -78.33
N ARG A 417 -32.96 72.21 -79.24
CA ARG A 417 -33.71 71.49 -80.29
C ARG A 417 -32.87 71.40 -81.56
N PHE A 418 -32.80 70.20 -82.11
CA PHE A 418 -32.03 69.90 -83.30
C PHE A 418 -32.94 69.64 -84.50
N THR A 419 -32.42 69.86 -85.71
CA THR A 419 -33.05 69.39 -86.95
C THR A 419 -32.80 67.89 -87.15
N ASP A 420 -33.57 67.24 -88.03
CA ASP A 420 -33.38 65.82 -88.34
C ASP A 420 -32.03 65.53 -89.00
N ALA A 421 -31.33 66.57 -89.47
CA ALA A 421 -29.98 66.51 -90.05
C ALA A 421 -28.86 66.53 -88.97
N ALA A 422 -29.20 66.73 -87.69
CA ALA A 422 -28.21 66.78 -86.62
C ALA A 422 -27.64 65.39 -86.30
N PRO A 423 -26.36 65.32 -85.89
CA PRO A 423 -25.78 64.08 -85.40
C PRO A 423 -26.58 63.49 -84.23
N ARG A 424 -26.64 62.17 -84.18
CA ARG A 424 -27.29 61.43 -83.09
C ARG A 424 -26.43 61.47 -81.83
N PRO A 425 -27.02 61.52 -80.62
CA PRO A 425 -26.29 61.40 -79.35
C PRO A 425 -25.43 60.13 -79.28
N VAL A 426 -24.52 60.05 -78.30
CA VAL A 426 -23.80 58.80 -78.00
C VAL A 426 -24.81 57.69 -77.69
N ASP A 427 -24.68 56.56 -78.36
CA ASP A 427 -25.50 55.37 -78.09
C ASP A 427 -25.10 54.76 -76.73
N PRO A 428 -26.01 54.10 -76.00
CA PRO A 428 -25.63 53.36 -74.79
C PRO A 428 -24.62 52.25 -75.15
N PRO A 429 -23.76 51.84 -74.19
CA PRO A 429 -22.75 50.81 -74.44
C PRO A 429 -23.40 49.54 -75.01
N PRO A 430 -22.81 48.91 -76.04
CA PRO A 430 -23.39 47.75 -76.68
C PRO A 430 -23.54 46.61 -75.68
N VAL A 431 -24.74 46.04 -75.64
CA VAL A 431 -25.02 44.83 -74.87
C VAL A 431 -24.67 43.65 -75.78
N VAL A 432 -23.70 42.83 -75.36
CA VAL A 432 -23.46 41.54 -76.03
C VAL A 432 -24.68 40.69 -75.74
N GLU A 433 -25.58 40.56 -76.72
CA GLU A 433 -26.66 39.58 -76.63
C GLU A 433 -26.01 38.19 -76.57
N ALA A 434 -25.89 37.65 -75.36
CA ALA A 434 -25.72 36.23 -75.17
C ALA A 434 -26.88 35.57 -75.92
N SER A 435 -26.56 34.76 -76.95
CA SER A 435 -27.52 34.06 -77.79
C SER A 435 -28.77 33.68 -77.00
N ALA A 436 -29.93 34.12 -77.46
CA ALA A 436 -31.23 33.84 -76.87
C ALA A 436 -31.61 32.35 -76.97
N ALA A 437 -30.85 31.51 -76.26
CA ALA A 437 -31.16 30.13 -75.97
C ALA A 437 -31.05 29.99 -74.44
N ALA A 438 -32.22 30.11 -73.77
CA ALA A 438 -32.50 29.83 -72.37
C ALA A 438 -31.30 29.79 -71.41
N GLY A 439 -30.92 30.95 -70.85
CA GLY A 439 -29.97 31.01 -69.74
C GLY A 439 -30.51 30.36 -68.46
N PRO A 440 -29.63 29.92 -67.53
CA PRO A 440 -30.03 29.32 -66.27
C PRO A 440 -30.87 30.28 -65.43
N GLU A 441 -31.96 29.78 -64.87
CA GLU A 441 -32.84 30.55 -63.98
C GLU A 441 -32.11 30.87 -62.65
N SER A 442 -32.44 32.00 -62.00
CA SER A 442 -31.90 32.31 -60.67
C SER A 442 -32.69 31.61 -59.57
N LEU A 443 -32.06 31.34 -58.43
CA LEU A 443 -32.65 30.62 -57.31
C LEU A 443 -33.93 31.30 -56.80
N GLY A 444 -33.94 32.62 -56.66
CA GLY A 444 -35.11 33.38 -56.20
C GLY A 444 -36.28 33.32 -57.19
N ARG A 445 -36.00 33.39 -58.50
CA ARG A 445 -37.03 33.25 -59.54
C ARG A 445 -37.59 31.83 -59.58
N PHE A 446 -36.74 30.82 -59.44
CA PHE A 446 -37.13 29.42 -59.35
C PHE A 446 -38.03 29.18 -58.13
N VAL A 447 -37.62 29.65 -56.95
CA VAL A 447 -38.40 29.51 -55.70
C VAL A 447 -39.75 30.23 -55.79
N ALA A 448 -39.77 31.47 -56.31
CA ALA A 448 -41.02 32.21 -56.50
C ALA A 448 -41.98 31.49 -57.47
N ARG A 449 -41.45 30.92 -58.57
CA ARG A 449 -42.24 30.21 -59.60
C ARG A 449 -42.88 28.95 -59.07
N TYR A 450 -42.14 28.18 -58.28
CA TYR A 450 -42.56 26.84 -57.83
C TYR A 450 -43.30 26.81 -56.48
N GLY A 451 -43.73 27.96 -55.95
CA GLY A 451 -44.59 27.97 -54.76
C GLY A 451 -44.24 29.00 -53.71
N GLY A 452 -43.03 29.55 -53.73
CA GLY A 452 -42.47 30.36 -52.64
C GLY A 452 -42.19 29.54 -51.36
N LEU A 453 -41.32 30.07 -50.52
CA LEU A 453 -41.10 29.57 -49.16
C LEU A 453 -42.31 29.90 -48.28
N ARG A 454 -42.65 28.97 -47.37
CA ARG A 454 -43.68 29.22 -46.36
C ARG A 454 -43.22 30.34 -45.41
N LEU A 455 -44.15 31.19 -44.99
CA LEU A 455 -43.91 32.25 -44.02
C LEU A 455 -44.00 31.72 -42.59
N ASP A 456 -42.99 30.96 -42.16
CA ASP A 456 -42.86 30.42 -40.81
C ASP A 456 -41.43 30.56 -40.27
N GLY A 457 -41.31 30.56 -38.93
CA GLY A 457 -40.04 30.53 -38.20
C GLY A 457 -38.98 31.48 -38.74
N ASP A 458 -37.83 30.92 -39.14
CA ASP A 458 -36.65 31.65 -39.61
C ASP A 458 -36.87 32.42 -40.93
N VAL A 459 -37.83 32.02 -41.76
CA VAL A 459 -38.14 32.72 -43.03
C VAL A 459 -38.77 34.09 -42.76
N LEU A 460 -39.62 34.20 -41.72
CA LEU A 460 -40.23 35.48 -41.33
C LEU A 460 -39.18 36.50 -40.87
N ALA A 461 -38.08 36.05 -40.25
CA ALA A 461 -37.02 36.91 -39.76
C ALA A 461 -36.12 37.51 -40.87
N THR A 462 -36.28 37.07 -42.13
CA THR A 462 -35.38 37.42 -43.24
C THR A 462 -35.97 38.40 -44.27
N ASP A 463 -37.17 38.94 -44.01
CA ASP A 463 -37.88 39.89 -44.90
C ASP A 463 -38.10 39.39 -46.35
N LEU A 464 -37.94 38.09 -46.63
CA LEU A 464 -38.11 37.51 -47.96
C LEU A 464 -39.54 37.60 -48.52
N HIS A 465 -40.53 37.89 -47.67
CA HIS A 465 -41.90 38.19 -48.09
C HIS A 465 -42.01 39.48 -48.90
N ARG A 466 -41.04 40.40 -48.76
CA ARG A 466 -40.94 41.64 -49.53
C ARG A 466 -40.11 41.47 -50.80
N PHE A 467 -39.43 40.34 -50.97
CA PHE A 467 -38.63 40.06 -52.16
C PHE A 467 -39.54 39.56 -53.28
N ASN A 468 -40.01 40.49 -54.12
CA ASN A 468 -40.87 40.23 -55.27
C ASN A 468 -40.04 40.06 -56.55
N ILE A 469 -40.23 38.94 -57.24
CA ILE A 469 -39.64 38.71 -58.56
C ILE A 469 -40.65 39.13 -59.65
N PRO A 470 -40.30 40.11 -60.50
CA PRO A 470 -41.18 40.59 -61.56
C PRO A 470 -41.71 39.47 -62.46
N GLY A 471 -43.04 39.43 -62.59
CA GLY A 471 -43.76 38.46 -63.41
C GLY A 471 -43.90 37.04 -62.82
N VAL A 472 -43.45 36.81 -61.58
CA VAL A 472 -43.48 35.47 -60.93
C VAL A 472 -44.06 35.52 -59.51
N GLY A 473 -43.82 36.60 -58.76
CA GLY A 473 -44.37 36.82 -57.41
C GLY A 473 -43.32 36.77 -56.30
N ASN A 474 -43.78 36.78 -55.04
CA ASN A 474 -42.89 36.84 -53.88
C ASN A 474 -42.20 35.51 -53.58
N VAL A 475 -40.93 35.59 -53.18
CA VAL A 475 -40.09 34.43 -52.84
C VAL A 475 -40.57 33.75 -51.55
N ALA A 476 -41.16 34.48 -50.60
CA ALA A 476 -41.86 33.91 -49.45
C ALA A 476 -43.32 34.40 -49.38
N ARG A 477 -44.25 33.50 -49.07
CA ARG A 477 -45.71 33.79 -48.98
C ARG A 477 -46.44 32.84 -48.04
N GLU A 478 -47.62 33.24 -47.56
CA GLU A 478 -48.37 32.50 -46.55
C GLU A 478 -48.75 31.07 -47.00
N GLY A 479 -49.05 30.89 -48.29
CA GLY A 479 -49.29 29.58 -48.92
C GLY A 479 -48.05 28.84 -49.43
N GLY A 480 -46.85 29.26 -49.02
CA GLY A 480 -45.58 28.68 -49.49
C GLY A 480 -45.33 27.26 -49.00
N LYS A 481 -44.36 26.58 -49.62
CA LYS A 481 -43.96 25.20 -49.27
C LYS A 481 -42.86 25.23 -48.20
N GLY A 482 -42.85 24.22 -47.32
CA GLY A 482 -41.85 24.08 -46.25
C GLY A 482 -40.46 23.75 -46.79
N ILE A 483 -39.43 24.23 -46.09
CA ILE A 483 -38.03 24.09 -46.52
C ILE A 483 -37.59 22.62 -46.50
N ASP A 484 -37.86 21.92 -45.40
CA ASP A 484 -37.35 20.55 -45.20
C ASP A 484 -38.08 19.47 -46.00
N ASN A 485 -39.40 19.62 -46.20
CA ASN A 485 -40.22 18.57 -46.82
C ASN A 485 -40.39 18.71 -48.34
N PHE A 486 -40.09 19.87 -48.93
CA PHE A 486 -40.35 20.13 -50.36
C PHE A 486 -39.17 20.80 -51.04
N TRP A 487 -38.67 21.92 -50.49
CA TRP A 487 -37.62 22.68 -51.17
C TRP A 487 -36.27 21.97 -51.16
N ARG A 488 -35.98 21.18 -50.12
CA ARG A 488 -34.74 20.41 -50.06
C ARG A 488 -34.53 19.49 -51.26
N GLU A 489 -35.48 18.59 -51.49
CA GLU A 489 -35.42 17.65 -52.63
C GLU A 489 -35.43 18.40 -53.95
N ARG A 490 -36.31 19.41 -54.08
CA ARG A 490 -36.49 20.15 -55.32
C ARG A 490 -35.27 20.98 -55.72
N LEU A 491 -34.53 21.53 -54.76
CA LEU A 491 -33.34 22.35 -55.02
C LEU A 491 -32.10 21.50 -55.31
N ILE A 492 -32.01 20.30 -54.72
CA ILE A 492 -30.98 19.31 -55.09
C ILE A 492 -31.25 18.80 -56.51
N GLU A 493 -32.51 18.42 -56.81
CA GLU A 493 -32.92 17.97 -58.15
C GLU A 493 -32.69 19.04 -59.22
N ALA A 494 -32.97 20.31 -58.91
CA ALA A 494 -32.76 21.42 -59.82
C ALA A 494 -31.30 21.91 -59.89
N GLY A 495 -30.37 21.26 -59.17
CA GLY A 495 -28.93 21.52 -59.25
C GLY A 495 -28.45 22.80 -58.54
N TYR A 496 -29.26 23.40 -57.67
CA TYR A 496 -28.86 24.57 -56.87
C TYR A 496 -28.10 24.17 -55.59
N LEU A 497 -28.30 22.95 -55.11
CA LEU A 497 -27.62 22.35 -53.97
C LEU A 497 -26.97 21.02 -54.38
N ARG A 498 -25.84 20.67 -53.77
CA ARG A 498 -25.18 19.38 -54.04
C ARG A 498 -25.89 18.24 -53.32
N PRO A 499 -26.06 17.06 -53.95
CA PRO A 499 -26.51 15.87 -53.25
C PRO A 499 -25.40 15.34 -52.31
N ASP A 500 -25.77 14.98 -51.08
CA ASP A 500 -24.88 14.31 -50.12
C ASP A 500 -24.85 12.78 -50.37
N PRO A 501 -23.89 12.02 -49.80
CA PRO A 501 -23.76 10.56 -50.01
C PRO A 501 -25.03 9.75 -49.70
N ASP A 502 -25.88 10.27 -48.81
CA ASP A 502 -27.11 9.63 -48.35
C ASP A 502 -28.38 10.17 -49.07
N GLY A 503 -28.22 10.92 -50.16
CA GLY A 503 -29.34 11.51 -50.91
C GLY A 503 -29.97 12.75 -50.27
N GLY A 504 -29.35 13.33 -49.23
CA GLY A 504 -29.74 14.62 -48.63
C GLY A 504 -30.83 14.56 -47.54
N ALA A 505 -31.26 13.37 -47.12
CA ALA A 505 -32.38 13.22 -46.18
C ALA A 505 -32.13 13.82 -44.78
N ALA A 506 -30.87 13.93 -44.31
CA ALA A 506 -30.54 14.37 -42.95
C ALA A 506 -30.00 15.82 -42.82
N ARG A 507 -29.71 16.53 -43.93
CA ARG A 507 -29.07 17.86 -43.91
C ARG A 507 -30.09 19.00 -43.78
N ASP A 508 -30.03 19.75 -42.69
CA ASP A 508 -30.75 21.02 -42.59
C ASP A 508 -30.17 22.05 -43.58
N ILE A 509 -30.98 22.47 -44.55
CA ILE A 509 -30.59 23.42 -45.61
C ILE A 509 -31.10 24.84 -45.32
N THR A 510 -31.79 25.07 -44.20
CA THR A 510 -32.51 26.32 -43.91
C THR A 510 -31.57 27.52 -43.95
N ASN A 511 -30.45 27.44 -43.22
CA ASN A 511 -29.48 28.54 -43.15
C ASN A 511 -28.75 28.80 -44.48
N GLU A 512 -28.53 27.76 -45.29
CA GLU A 512 -27.85 27.89 -46.59
C GLU A 512 -28.77 28.50 -47.65
N LEU A 513 -30.02 28.04 -47.70
CA LEU A 513 -31.04 28.54 -48.61
C LEU A 513 -31.38 30.00 -48.31
N LEU A 514 -31.64 30.33 -47.04
CA LEU A 514 -31.96 31.70 -46.63
C LEU A 514 -30.81 32.66 -46.95
N ARG A 515 -29.57 32.25 -46.68
CA ARG A 515 -28.38 33.06 -47.01
C ARG A 515 -28.26 33.30 -48.52
N LYS A 516 -28.46 32.29 -49.36
CA LYS A 516 -28.39 32.44 -50.82
C LYS A 516 -29.48 33.37 -51.35
N LEU A 517 -30.71 33.24 -50.84
CA LEU A 517 -31.83 34.13 -51.22
C LEU A 517 -31.65 35.57 -50.73
N GLN A 518 -31.10 35.78 -49.54
CA GLN A 518 -30.74 37.12 -49.06
C GLN A 518 -29.63 37.75 -49.88
N ASN A 519 -28.66 36.96 -50.36
CA ASN A 519 -27.64 37.44 -51.29
C ASN A 519 -28.26 37.85 -52.64
N GLU A 520 -29.25 37.09 -53.15
CA GLU A 520 -29.99 37.51 -54.35
C GLU A 520 -30.78 38.79 -54.12
N GLN A 521 -31.41 38.95 -52.95
CA GLN A 521 -32.10 40.18 -52.57
C GLN A 521 -31.15 41.40 -52.55
N ARG A 522 -29.86 41.17 -52.26
CA ARG A 522 -28.79 42.17 -52.34
C ARG A 522 -28.17 42.33 -53.72
N GLY A 523 -28.74 41.69 -54.76
CA GLY A 523 -28.32 41.82 -56.16
C GLY A 523 -27.29 40.78 -56.64
N LEU A 524 -27.02 39.72 -55.87
CA LEU A 524 -26.11 38.63 -56.26
C LEU A 524 -26.89 37.35 -56.57
N PRO A 525 -27.33 37.13 -57.83
CA PRO A 525 -28.11 35.95 -58.21
C PRO A 525 -27.27 34.66 -58.11
N SER A 526 -27.89 33.61 -57.58
CA SER A 526 -27.38 32.25 -57.49
C SER A 526 -27.99 31.40 -58.62
N TYR A 527 -27.16 30.61 -59.29
CA TYR A 527 -27.57 29.76 -60.41
C TYR A 527 -27.32 28.28 -60.07
N PRO A 528 -27.87 27.34 -60.85
CA PRO A 528 -27.47 25.94 -60.74
C PRO A 528 -25.96 25.78 -60.93
N ILE A 529 -25.37 24.87 -60.16
CA ILE A 529 -23.92 24.72 -59.99
C ILE A 529 -23.21 24.49 -61.33
N ASP A 530 -23.84 23.77 -62.26
CA ASP A 530 -23.26 23.48 -63.58
C ASP A 530 -23.31 24.68 -64.55
N ALA A 531 -24.16 25.67 -64.26
CA ALA A 531 -24.36 26.83 -65.12
C ALA A 531 -23.55 28.07 -64.68
N GLU A 532 -23.04 28.11 -63.44
CA GLU A 532 -22.25 29.23 -62.92
C GLU A 532 -20.99 29.52 -63.74
N ARG A 533 -20.33 28.50 -64.31
CA ARG A 533 -19.12 28.68 -65.14
C ARG A 533 -19.40 29.37 -66.48
N GLN A 534 -20.56 29.11 -67.09
CA GLN A 534 -20.92 29.72 -68.38
C GLN A 534 -21.32 31.20 -68.21
N VAL A 535 -22.03 31.53 -67.12
CA VAL A 535 -22.44 32.91 -66.82
C VAL A 535 -21.22 33.76 -66.41
N ALA A 536 -20.25 33.20 -65.71
CA ALA A 536 -18.98 33.89 -65.41
C ALA A 536 -18.19 34.24 -66.69
N ALA A 537 -18.15 33.34 -67.66
CA ALA A 537 -17.50 33.58 -68.96
C ALA A 537 -18.23 34.63 -69.81
N ALA A 538 -19.56 34.68 -69.77
CA ALA A 538 -20.36 35.70 -70.47
C ALA A 538 -20.19 37.10 -69.85
N ARG A 539 -20.14 37.20 -68.51
CA ARG A 539 -19.83 38.47 -67.81
C ARG A 539 -18.43 39.00 -68.14
N GLY A 540 -17.45 38.10 -68.30
CA GLY A 540 -16.10 38.47 -68.74
C GLY A 540 -16.07 39.15 -70.11
N ARG A 541 -16.88 38.66 -71.08
CA ARG A 541 -17.00 39.29 -72.41
C ARG A 541 -17.77 40.60 -72.39
N GLN A 542 -18.85 40.70 -71.60
CA GLN A 542 -19.58 41.96 -71.44
C GLN A 542 -18.69 43.04 -70.82
N GLY A 543 -17.85 42.68 -69.84
CA GLY A 543 -16.86 43.58 -69.23
C GLY A 543 -15.88 44.14 -70.27
N GLN A 544 -15.29 43.26 -71.09
CA GLN A 544 -14.37 43.67 -72.16
C GLN A 544 -15.02 44.63 -73.16
N VAL A 545 -16.25 44.35 -73.62
CA VAL A 545 -16.96 45.21 -74.57
C VAL A 545 -17.34 46.56 -73.94
N THR A 546 -17.73 46.59 -72.66
CA THR A 546 -18.00 47.86 -71.96
C THR A 546 -16.73 48.68 -71.74
N ASP A 547 -15.60 48.03 -71.49
CA ASP A 547 -14.32 48.70 -71.28
C ASP A 547 -13.78 49.26 -72.59
N GLU A 548 -13.90 48.53 -73.70
CA GLU A 548 -13.58 49.02 -75.05
C GLU A 548 -14.47 50.20 -75.47
N PHE A 549 -15.77 50.14 -75.20
CA PHE A 549 -16.70 51.25 -75.48
C PHE A 549 -16.33 52.51 -74.68
N ARG A 550 -16.03 52.35 -73.38
CA ARG A 550 -15.59 53.46 -72.52
C ARG A 550 -14.25 54.04 -72.97
N ALA A 551 -13.32 53.21 -73.42
CA ALA A 551 -12.04 53.67 -73.95
C ALA A 551 -12.24 54.51 -75.22
N ALA A 552 -13.09 54.06 -76.15
CA ALA A 552 -13.43 54.81 -77.36
C ALA A 552 -14.13 56.14 -77.06
N GLN A 553 -15.06 56.14 -76.08
CA GLN A 553 -15.72 57.37 -75.63
C GLN A 553 -14.74 58.36 -75.02
N SER A 554 -13.87 57.90 -74.12
CA SER A 554 -12.87 58.76 -73.46
C SER A 554 -11.87 59.34 -74.46
N GLN A 555 -11.50 58.56 -75.49
CA GLN A 555 -10.64 59.05 -76.58
C GLN A 555 -11.32 60.14 -77.42
N ALA A 556 -12.60 59.97 -77.75
CA ALA A 556 -13.37 60.96 -78.51
C ALA A 556 -13.67 62.23 -77.70
N GLU A 557 -13.91 62.11 -76.39
CA GLU A 557 -14.06 63.25 -75.48
C GLU A 557 -12.75 64.04 -75.36
N SER A 558 -11.62 63.33 -75.20
CA SER A 558 -10.31 63.95 -75.09
C SER A 558 -9.90 64.69 -76.36
N SER A 559 -10.17 64.10 -77.54
CA SER A 559 -9.85 64.74 -78.82
C SER A 559 -10.71 65.97 -79.08
N LEU A 560 -11.99 65.94 -78.69
CA LEU A 560 -12.89 67.09 -78.74
C LEU A 560 -12.44 68.20 -77.79
N ASP A 561 -12.14 67.88 -76.53
CA ASP A 561 -11.71 68.86 -75.54
C ASP A 561 -10.37 69.52 -75.93
N GLU A 562 -9.43 68.76 -76.49
CA GLU A 562 -8.17 69.30 -77.00
C GLU A 562 -8.39 70.25 -78.19
N ALA A 563 -9.24 69.86 -79.15
CA ALA A 563 -9.50 70.65 -80.33
C ALA A 563 -10.25 71.96 -80.00
N LEU A 564 -11.24 71.91 -79.11
CA LEU A 564 -11.96 73.09 -78.62
C LEU A 564 -11.05 74.02 -77.83
N SER A 565 -10.21 73.48 -76.96
CA SER A 565 -9.24 74.28 -76.19
C SER A 565 -8.26 75.00 -77.13
N LYS A 566 -7.79 74.33 -78.20
CA LYS A 566 -6.95 74.95 -79.24
C LYS A 566 -7.69 76.03 -80.03
N ALA A 567 -9.00 75.87 -80.25
CA ALA A 567 -9.86 76.87 -80.87
C ALA A 567 -10.28 78.02 -79.92
N GLY A 568 -9.83 77.99 -78.66
CA GLY A 568 -10.16 79.01 -77.65
C GLY A 568 -11.56 78.88 -77.06
N VAL A 569 -12.24 77.74 -77.27
CA VAL A 569 -13.54 77.43 -76.68
C VAL A 569 -13.32 76.56 -75.44
N PRO A 570 -13.70 77.01 -74.23
CA PRO A 570 -13.56 76.20 -73.02
C PRO A 570 -14.44 74.95 -73.13
N PRO A 571 -13.89 73.73 -73.06
CA PRO A 571 -14.68 72.53 -73.29
C PRO A 571 -15.86 72.39 -72.31
N GLU A 572 -15.69 72.84 -71.07
CA GLU A 572 -16.72 72.87 -70.04
C GLU A 572 -17.91 73.80 -70.32
N SER A 573 -17.81 74.70 -71.31
CA SER A 573 -18.89 75.61 -71.71
C SER A 573 -19.94 74.94 -72.61
N LEU A 574 -19.67 73.72 -73.08
CA LEU A 574 -20.56 72.96 -73.94
C LEU A 574 -21.79 72.43 -73.19
N HIS A 575 -22.97 72.60 -73.80
CA HIS A 575 -24.18 71.94 -73.31
C HIS A 575 -24.03 70.40 -73.40
N PRO A 576 -24.44 69.62 -72.37
CA PRO A 576 -24.27 68.15 -72.34
C PRO A 576 -24.82 67.43 -73.57
N GLU A 577 -25.96 67.89 -74.08
CA GLU A 577 -26.60 67.34 -75.29
C GLU A 577 -25.78 67.61 -76.57
N ILE A 578 -25.13 68.78 -76.69
CA ILE A 578 -24.26 69.11 -77.82
C ILE A 578 -23.00 68.23 -77.76
N ARG A 579 -22.39 68.15 -76.58
CA ARG A 579 -21.23 67.27 -76.32
C ARG A 579 -21.55 65.82 -76.67
N SER A 580 -22.68 65.28 -76.21
CA SER A 580 -23.09 63.91 -76.52
C SER A 580 -23.29 63.67 -78.02
N ARG A 581 -23.88 64.61 -78.76
CA ARG A 581 -24.05 64.46 -80.22
C ARG A 581 -22.73 64.55 -80.99
N THR A 582 -21.84 65.45 -80.58
CA THR A 582 -20.52 65.59 -81.19
C THR A 582 -19.63 64.37 -80.92
N VAL A 583 -19.58 63.91 -79.67
CA VAL A 583 -18.84 62.69 -79.29
C VAL A 583 -19.45 61.47 -79.98
N GLY A 584 -20.78 61.39 -80.09
CA GLY A 584 -21.46 60.32 -80.82
C GLY A 584 -21.08 60.28 -82.31
N ALA A 585 -20.99 61.43 -82.96
CA ALA A 585 -20.52 61.54 -84.34
C ALA A 585 -19.08 61.06 -84.52
N LEU A 586 -18.20 61.43 -83.57
CA LEU A 586 -16.79 61.02 -83.56
C LEU A 586 -16.62 59.53 -83.30
N MET A 587 -17.34 58.97 -82.32
CA MET A 587 -17.31 57.54 -82.01
C MET A 587 -17.81 56.67 -83.16
N ARG A 588 -18.82 57.14 -83.92
CA ARG A 588 -19.33 56.45 -85.11
C ARG A 588 -18.48 56.68 -86.37
N GLY A 589 -17.46 57.55 -86.30
CA GLY A 589 -16.64 57.93 -87.45
C GLY A 589 -17.41 58.69 -88.54
N GLU A 590 -18.56 59.29 -88.20
CA GLU A 590 -19.35 60.12 -89.13
C GLU A 590 -18.60 61.39 -89.52
N GLN A 591 -17.70 61.85 -88.65
CA GLN A 591 -16.73 62.91 -88.87
C GLN A 591 -15.40 62.50 -88.23
N VAL A 592 -14.29 62.88 -88.86
CA VAL A 592 -12.93 62.56 -88.37
C VAL A 592 -12.35 63.73 -87.59
N ASP A 593 -12.65 64.98 -87.98
CA ASP A 593 -12.21 66.17 -87.27
C ASP A 593 -13.20 66.53 -86.14
N PRO A 594 -12.75 66.63 -84.88
CA PRO A 594 -13.58 67.03 -83.75
C PRO A 594 -14.23 68.42 -83.89
N LEU A 595 -13.56 69.38 -84.54
CA LEU A 595 -14.14 70.71 -84.74
C LEU A 595 -15.23 70.69 -85.82
N ASP A 596 -15.04 69.96 -86.92
CA ASP A 596 -16.08 69.78 -87.94
C ASP A 596 -17.31 69.05 -87.36
N ALA A 597 -17.08 68.04 -86.52
CA ALA A 597 -18.16 67.34 -85.81
C ALA A 597 -18.92 68.29 -84.88
N TYR A 598 -18.21 69.18 -84.19
CA TYR A 598 -18.80 70.19 -83.30
C TYR A 598 -19.59 71.22 -84.09
N GLU A 599 -19.00 71.82 -85.13
CA GLU A 599 -19.63 72.81 -86.00
C GLU A 599 -20.88 72.25 -86.67
N ARG A 600 -20.83 71.02 -87.18
CA ARG A 600 -22.00 70.34 -87.74
C ARG A 600 -23.11 70.14 -86.71
N THR A 601 -22.75 69.82 -85.47
CA THR A 601 -23.72 69.65 -84.38
C THR A 601 -24.39 70.97 -84.04
N VAL A 602 -23.62 72.05 -83.96
CA VAL A 602 -24.11 73.41 -83.66
C VAL A 602 -24.91 73.99 -84.84
N ALA A 603 -24.46 73.80 -86.08
CA ALA A 603 -25.13 74.28 -87.29
C ALA A 603 -26.48 73.59 -87.54
N ALA A 604 -26.68 72.38 -87.00
CA ALA A 604 -27.94 71.66 -87.09
C ALA A 604 -28.93 72.00 -85.95
N MET A 605 -28.57 72.94 -85.05
CA MET A 605 -29.47 73.47 -84.03
C MET A 605 -30.53 74.38 -84.66
N ARG A 606 -31.78 74.28 -84.20
CA ARG A 606 -32.87 75.16 -84.68
C ARG A 606 -32.81 76.56 -84.08
N GLU A 607 -32.13 76.74 -82.95
CA GLU A 607 -31.97 78.00 -82.21
C GLU A 607 -30.52 78.09 -81.66
N PRO A 608 -29.88 79.28 -81.61
CA PRO A 608 -28.53 79.42 -81.06
C PRO A 608 -28.51 79.14 -79.55
N PRO A 609 -27.45 78.51 -79.00
CA PRO A 609 -27.38 78.21 -77.57
C PRO A 609 -27.32 79.51 -76.75
N ALA A 610 -28.15 79.62 -75.71
CA ALA A 610 -28.05 80.70 -74.73
C ALA A 610 -26.70 80.60 -73.97
N PRO A 611 -26.06 81.73 -73.62
CA PRO A 611 -24.73 81.72 -73.00
C PRO A 611 -24.73 81.04 -71.63
N TYR A 612 -23.77 80.12 -71.42
CA TYR A 612 -23.50 79.46 -70.15
C TYR A 612 -22.53 80.31 -69.32
N VAL A 613 -22.89 80.64 -68.07
CA VAL A 613 -21.98 81.24 -67.07
C VAL A 613 -21.90 80.30 -65.87
N ARG A 614 -20.68 79.92 -65.48
CA ARG A 614 -20.40 79.04 -64.32
C ARG A 614 -20.32 79.89 -63.05
N GLY A 615 -20.95 79.43 -61.96
CA GLY A 615 -20.67 79.97 -60.63
C GLY A 615 -19.23 79.62 -60.23
N THR A 616 -18.49 80.60 -59.72
CA THR A 616 -17.15 80.37 -59.16
C THR A 616 -17.29 79.90 -57.71
N THR A 617 -17.09 78.60 -57.47
CA THR A 617 -16.67 78.13 -56.14
C THR A 617 -15.17 78.36 -56.01
N VAL A 618 -14.77 79.10 -54.97
CA VAL A 618 -13.37 79.21 -54.58
C VAL A 618 -13.10 78.15 -53.52
N THR A 619 -12.20 77.22 -53.81
CA THR A 619 -11.68 76.25 -52.84
C THR A 619 -10.57 76.92 -52.05
N GLU A 620 -10.77 77.12 -50.75
CA GLU A 620 -9.76 77.66 -49.84
C GLU A 620 -9.30 76.54 -48.90
N GLU A 621 -7.98 76.37 -48.74
CA GLU A 621 -7.42 75.45 -47.74
C GLU A 621 -7.37 76.16 -46.39
N ILE A 622 -8.19 75.70 -45.44
CA ILE A 622 -8.27 76.26 -44.10
C ILE A 622 -7.66 75.25 -43.11
N PRO A 623 -6.80 75.70 -42.18
CA PRO A 623 -6.33 74.83 -41.10
C PRO A 623 -7.51 74.43 -40.20
N ASN A 624 -7.71 73.12 -40.03
CA ASN A 624 -8.71 72.53 -39.14
C ASN A 624 -8.01 71.54 -38.20
N VAL A 625 -8.31 71.64 -36.91
CA VAL A 625 -7.78 70.72 -35.89
C VAL A 625 -8.69 69.50 -35.83
N ARG A 626 -8.18 68.33 -36.23
CA ARG A 626 -8.84 67.04 -35.96
C ARG A 626 -8.37 66.56 -34.60
N PHE A 627 -9.29 66.39 -33.65
CA PHE A 627 -8.99 65.71 -32.41
C PHE A 627 -8.93 64.19 -32.67
N MET A 628 -7.93 63.55 -32.07
CA MET A 628 -7.71 62.11 -32.14
C MET A 628 -7.31 61.61 -30.74
N GLN A 629 -7.38 60.30 -30.53
CA GLN A 629 -6.91 59.69 -29.28
C GLN A 629 -5.38 59.65 -29.22
N VAL A 630 -4.71 59.39 -30.36
CA VAL A 630 -3.26 59.29 -30.50
C VAL A 630 -2.81 59.99 -31.79
N ASP A 631 -1.62 60.59 -31.79
CA ASP A 631 -0.95 61.04 -33.03
C ASP A 631 0.01 59.95 -33.56
N PRO A 632 -0.34 59.22 -34.64
CA PRO A 632 0.50 58.15 -35.17
C PRO A 632 1.56 58.66 -36.18
N ARG A 633 1.63 59.97 -36.47
CA ARG A 633 2.62 60.53 -37.43
C ARG A 633 4.07 60.16 -37.09
N PRO A 634 4.51 60.16 -35.82
CA PRO A 634 5.86 59.70 -35.47
C PRO A 634 6.10 58.21 -35.77
N ALA A 635 5.07 57.36 -35.64
CA ALA A 635 5.17 55.95 -36.00
C ALA A 635 5.26 55.78 -37.53
N LEU A 636 4.47 56.54 -38.29
CA LEU A 636 4.55 56.60 -39.75
C LEU A 636 5.92 57.07 -40.24
N ALA A 637 6.52 58.06 -39.57
CA ALA A 637 7.87 58.53 -39.86
C ALA A 637 8.92 57.42 -39.65
N ALA A 638 8.81 56.66 -38.57
CA ALA A 638 9.68 55.52 -38.30
C ALA A 638 9.54 54.42 -39.37
N VAL A 639 8.31 54.08 -39.79
CA VAL A 639 8.08 53.12 -40.89
C VAL A 639 8.71 53.62 -42.19
N ALA A 640 8.54 54.91 -42.50
CA ALA A 640 9.10 55.51 -43.71
C ALA A 640 10.63 55.51 -43.70
N GLU A 641 11.25 55.80 -42.55
CA GLU A 641 12.70 55.76 -42.36
C GLU A 641 13.26 54.35 -42.56
N GLN A 642 12.66 53.34 -41.91
CA GLN A 642 13.08 51.94 -42.09
C GLN A 642 12.85 51.46 -43.54
N GLY A 643 11.74 51.88 -44.17
CA GLY A 643 11.39 51.52 -45.54
C GLY A 643 12.37 52.03 -46.61
N ARG A 644 13.12 53.11 -46.34
CA ARG A 644 14.14 53.65 -47.27
C ARG A 644 15.24 52.64 -47.57
N PHE A 645 15.65 51.88 -46.56
CA PHE A 645 16.78 50.96 -46.65
C PHE A 645 16.36 49.48 -46.74
N ALA A 646 15.13 49.15 -46.31
CA ALA A 646 14.59 47.80 -46.40
C ALA A 646 14.45 47.31 -47.85
N LYS A 647 14.72 46.02 -48.08
CA LYS A 647 14.57 45.33 -49.37
C LYS A 647 13.71 44.06 -49.20
N GLY A 648 13.15 43.55 -50.30
CA GLY A 648 12.42 42.28 -50.33
C GLY A 648 11.29 42.19 -49.30
N ASP A 649 11.27 41.09 -48.56
CA ASP A 649 10.22 40.76 -47.59
C ASP A 649 10.11 41.77 -46.45
N VAL A 650 11.22 42.39 -46.01
CA VAL A 650 11.22 43.43 -44.97
C VAL A 650 10.48 44.68 -45.47
N ARG A 651 10.69 45.08 -46.73
CA ARG A 651 9.97 46.22 -47.34
C ARG A 651 8.48 45.91 -47.50
N SER A 652 8.14 44.68 -47.87
CA SER A 652 6.74 44.24 -47.96
C SER A 652 6.05 44.28 -46.60
N ALA A 653 6.72 43.77 -45.55
CA ALA A 653 6.22 43.81 -44.18
C ALA A 653 6.02 45.25 -43.68
N LEU A 654 7.03 46.12 -43.82
CA LEU A 654 6.91 47.55 -43.46
C LEU A 654 5.81 48.27 -44.27
N GLY A 655 5.61 47.90 -45.53
CA GLY A 655 4.49 48.39 -46.34
C GLY A 655 3.12 47.93 -45.84
N SER A 656 3.03 46.71 -45.31
CA SER A 656 1.84 46.19 -44.62
C SER A 656 1.55 46.96 -43.33
N VAL A 657 2.58 47.19 -42.52
CA VAL A 657 2.49 48.00 -41.30
C VAL A 657 2.02 49.42 -41.62
N LYS A 658 2.59 50.04 -42.66
CA LYS A 658 2.14 51.36 -43.12
C LYS A 658 0.64 51.36 -43.41
N ARG A 659 0.13 50.39 -44.17
CA ARG A 659 -1.31 50.28 -44.49
C ARG A 659 -2.18 50.10 -43.25
N ASN A 660 -1.69 49.39 -42.23
CA ASN A 660 -2.42 49.16 -40.99
C ASN A 660 -2.56 50.42 -40.12
N LEU A 661 -1.81 51.50 -40.40
CA LEU A 661 -1.90 52.79 -39.69
C LEU A 661 -2.89 53.77 -40.35
N PHE A 662 -3.62 53.33 -41.38
CA PHE A 662 -4.65 54.11 -42.06
C PHE A 662 -6.01 53.43 -41.90
N GLU A 663 -7.05 54.25 -41.84
CA GLU A 663 -8.44 53.82 -41.90
C GLU A 663 -8.80 53.35 -43.33
N PRO A 664 -9.88 52.57 -43.51
CA PRO A 664 -10.35 52.16 -44.84
C PRO A 664 -10.63 53.32 -45.80
N GLY A 665 -10.93 54.51 -45.27
CA GLY A 665 -11.14 55.75 -46.04
C GLY A 665 -9.86 56.45 -46.51
N GLY A 666 -8.67 55.94 -46.14
CA GLY A 666 -7.37 56.51 -46.52
C GLY A 666 -6.85 57.61 -45.58
N ASP A 667 -7.63 58.00 -44.57
CA ASP A 667 -7.20 58.89 -43.49
C ASP A 667 -6.29 58.15 -42.49
N ILE A 668 -5.44 58.92 -41.80
CA ILE A 668 -4.57 58.39 -40.74
C ILE A 668 -5.44 57.94 -39.56
N ASP A 669 -5.24 56.70 -39.09
CA ASP A 669 -6.00 56.14 -37.96
C ASP A 669 -5.42 56.65 -36.63
N GLY A 670 -6.09 57.63 -36.03
CA GLY A 670 -5.74 58.18 -34.72
C GLY A 670 -6.42 57.48 -33.54
N SER A 671 -7.16 56.39 -33.78
CA SER A 671 -7.87 55.64 -32.74
C SER A 671 -6.93 54.64 -32.05
N VAL A 672 -7.10 54.48 -30.73
CA VAL A 672 -6.40 53.45 -29.95
C VAL A 672 -6.75 52.06 -30.47
N GLU A 673 -8.00 51.83 -30.89
CA GLU A 673 -8.42 50.52 -31.43
C GLU A 673 -7.68 50.15 -32.73
N GLY A 674 -7.62 51.07 -33.69
CA GLY A 674 -6.92 50.85 -34.95
C GLY A 674 -5.42 50.64 -34.77
N LEU A 675 -4.81 51.47 -33.91
CA LEU A 675 -3.38 51.37 -33.61
C LEU A 675 -3.01 50.13 -32.79
N LEU A 676 -3.88 49.64 -31.91
CA LEU A 676 -3.69 48.34 -31.23
C LEU A 676 -3.80 47.17 -32.21
N LYS A 677 -4.73 47.21 -33.18
CA LYS A 677 -4.80 46.21 -34.26
C LYS A 677 -3.54 46.24 -35.14
N ALA A 678 -3.00 47.43 -35.41
CA ALA A 678 -1.75 47.58 -36.14
C ALA A 678 -0.56 46.98 -35.34
N ARG A 679 -0.51 47.21 -34.02
CA ARG A 679 0.46 46.59 -33.11
C ARG A 679 0.33 45.06 -33.09
N GLU A 680 -0.88 44.52 -33.03
CA GLU A 680 -1.11 43.06 -33.02
C GLU A 680 -0.60 42.39 -34.31
N ARG A 681 -0.89 42.98 -35.47
CA ARG A 681 -0.37 42.50 -36.77
C ARG A 681 1.16 42.59 -36.83
N LEU A 682 1.74 43.65 -36.29
CA LEU A 682 3.19 43.81 -36.13
C LEU A 682 3.81 42.71 -35.25
N ASP A 683 3.18 42.41 -34.12
CA ASP A 683 3.64 41.37 -33.19
C ASP A 683 3.55 39.97 -33.83
N PHE A 684 2.53 39.71 -34.66
CA PHE A 684 2.44 38.49 -35.47
C PHE A 684 3.61 38.37 -36.48
N ASP A 685 3.90 39.44 -37.23
CA ASP A 685 5.01 39.46 -38.19
C ASP A 685 6.37 39.28 -37.50
N LEU A 686 6.54 39.85 -36.30
CA LEU A 686 7.72 39.68 -35.46
C LEU A 686 7.90 38.23 -35.00
N LYS A 687 6.82 37.60 -34.53
CA LYS A 687 6.84 36.19 -34.09
C LYS A 687 7.23 35.25 -35.25
N GLN A 688 6.63 35.44 -36.42
CA GLN A 688 6.98 34.66 -37.61
C GLN A 688 8.45 34.86 -38.01
N ALA A 689 8.96 36.09 -37.93
CA ALA A 689 10.37 36.37 -38.21
C ALA A 689 11.32 35.72 -37.20
N LEU A 690 10.95 35.65 -35.91
CA LEU A 690 11.72 34.94 -34.87
C LEU A 690 11.73 33.43 -35.11
N GLU A 691 10.61 32.83 -35.50
CA GLU A 691 10.50 31.40 -35.79
C GLU A 691 11.37 30.98 -36.99
N ILE A 692 11.51 31.86 -37.99
CA ILE A 692 12.32 31.62 -39.19
C ILE A 692 13.79 32.06 -38.99
N GLY A 693 14.10 32.77 -37.90
CA GLY A 693 15.45 33.25 -37.58
C GLY A 693 15.91 34.48 -38.39
N ASP A 694 14.99 35.27 -38.95
CA ASP A 694 15.32 36.47 -39.72
C ASP A 694 15.61 37.68 -38.81
N GLY A 695 16.87 37.78 -38.37
CA GLY A 695 17.33 38.85 -37.48
C GLY A 695 17.18 40.27 -38.03
N THR A 696 17.21 40.45 -39.36
CA THR A 696 17.06 41.78 -39.98
C THR A 696 15.61 42.25 -39.91
N LYS A 697 14.68 41.35 -40.29
CA LYS A 697 13.24 41.61 -40.18
C LYS A 697 12.82 41.82 -38.73
N VAL A 698 13.32 41.02 -37.80
CA VAL A 698 13.07 41.21 -36.36
C VAL A 698 13.52 42.59 -35.89
N ARG A 699 14.74 43.01 -36.23
CA ARG A 699 15.29 44.31 -35.82
C ARG A 699 14.43 45.47 -36.34
N ASP A 700 14.16 45.50 -37.65
CA ASP A 700 13.50 46.64 -38.30
C ASP A 700 12.01 46.74 -37.90
N LEU A 701 11.32 45.59 -37.75
CA LEU A 701 9.95 45.56 -37.20
C LEU A 701 9.92 45.94 -35.72
N THR A 702 10.93 45.57 -34.92
CA THR A 702 11.01 45.95 -33.50
C THR A 702 11.16 47.46 -33.33
N ILE A 703 11.96 48.13 -34.16
CA ILE A 703 12.09 49.60 -34.16
C ILE A 703 10.73 50.26 -34.42
N THR A 704 10.02 49.76 -35.43
CA THR A 704 8.69 50.25 -35.83
C THR A 704 7.65 50.03 -34.72
N ARG A 705 7.64 48.83 -34.14
CA ARG A 705 6.78 48.45 -33.02
C ARG A 705 7.03 49.34 -31.79
N ASN A 706 8.30 49.64 -31.47
CA ASN A 706 8.64 50.52 -30.36
C ASN A 706 8.23 51.98 -30.60
N ALA A 707 8.27 52.46 -31.85
CA ALA A 707 7.79 53.79 -32.20
C ALA A 707 6.27 53.90 -32.02
N LEU A 708 5.52 52.88 -32.46
CA LEU A 708 4.07 52.79 -32.27
C LEU A 708 3.68 52.68 -30.79
N ASP A 709 4.33 51.79 -30.04
CA ASP A 709 4.13 51.64 -28.59
C ASP A 709 4.32 52.96 -27.84
N ARG A 710 5.32 53.77 -28.25
CA ARG A 710 5.60 55.06 -27.62
C ARG A 710 4.47 56.07 -27.85
N GLN A 711 3.79 56.02 -28.99
CA GLN A 711 2.63 56.88 -29.25
C GLN A 711 1.40 56.37 -28.49
N LEU A 712 1.13 55.06 -28.54
CA LEU A 712 0.04 54.43 -27.81
C LEU A 712 0.10 54.74 -26.29
N LYS A 713 1.30 54.71 -25.69
CA LYS A 713 1.52 55.00 -24.26
C LYS A 713 1.40 56.47 -23.87
N GLN A 714 1.20 57.39 -24.83
CA GLN A 714 0.83 58.77 -24.49
C GLN A 714 -0.59 58.84 -23.93
N VAL A 715 -1.43 57.82 -24.22
CA VAL A 715 -2.74 57.63 -23.60
C VAL A 715 -2.52 56.92 -22.25
N PRO A 716 -2.81 57.57 -21.10
CA PRO A 716 -2.57 57.00 -19.77
C PRO A 716 -3.27 55.66 -19.54
N GLU A 717 -4.46 55.48 -20.12
CA GLU A 717 -5.25 54.25 -20.05
C GLU A 717 -4.53 53.09 -20.74
N VAL A 718 -3.89 53.33 -21.88
CA VAL A 718 -3.08 52.31 -22.59
C VAL A 718 -1.82 51.96 -21.79
N ALA A 719 -1.14 52.96 -21.24
CA ALA A 719 0.05 52.73 -20.40
C ALA A 719 -0.30 51.90 -19.14
N THR A 720 -1.46 52.16 -18.55
CA THR A 720 -1.99 51.39 -17.40
C THR A 720 -2.36 49.97 -17.83
N ALA A 721 -3.03 49.80 -18.97
CA ALA A 721 -3.39 48.50 -19.52
C ALA A 721 -2.14 47.63 -19.79
N ASP A 722 -1.09 48.18 -20.40
CA ASP A 722 0.19 47.49 -20.61
C ASP A 722 0.85 47.08 -19.28
N ALA A 723 0.85 47.97 -18.27
CA ALA A 723 1.45 47.69 -16.96
C ALA A 723 0.69 46.59 -16.21
N ASN A 724 -0.64 46.60 -16.27
CA ASN A 724 -1.49 45.56 -15.71
C ASN A 724 -1.32 44.24 -16.46
N TYR A 725 -1.25 44.26 -17.80
CA TYR A 725 -0.99 43.09 -18.61
C TYR A 725 0.35 42.43 -18.25
N ALA A 726 1.42 43.23 -18.10
CA ALA A 726 2.73 42.73 -17.69
C ALA A 726 2.69 42.09 -16.30
N ARG A 727 2.00 42.72 -15.34
CA ARG A 727 1.82 42.18 -13.98
C ARG A 727 1.04 40.85 -14.00
N ASN A 728 -0.03 40.79 -14.80
CA ASN A 728 -0.87 39.61 -14.94
C ASN A 728 -0.18 38.48 -15.73
N SER A 729 0.89 38.78 -16.47
CA SER A 729 1.71 37.80 -17.19
C SER A 729 2.81 37.18 -16.33
N ALA A 730 3.18 37.80 -15.19
CA ALA A 730 4.23 37.26 -14.31
C ALA A 730 3.98 35.80 -13.83
N PRO A 731 2.73 35.38 -13.48
CA PRO A 731 2.44 33.99 -13.15
C PRO A 731 2.58 32.99 -14.31
N LEU A 732 2.60 33.47 -15.56
CA LEU A 732 2.78 32.64 -16.76
C LEU A 732 4.25 32.52 -17.18
N ALA A 733 5.14 33.33 -16.62
CA ALA A 733 6.56 33.36 -17.00
C ALA A 733 7.21 31.97 -16.95
N SER A 734 6.91 31.15 -15.92
CA SER A 734 7.43 29.78 -15.81
C SER A 734 6.97 28.85 -16.95
N PHE A 735 5.80 29.10 -17.53
CA PHE A 735 5.23 28.33 -18.65
C PHE A 735 5.65 28.86 -20.01
N GLU A 736 6.04 30.13 -20.11
CA GLU A 736 6.39 30.79 -21.38
C GLU A 736 7.91 30.81 -21.64
N ARG A 737 8.73 30.67 -20.59
CA ARG A 737 10.20 30.66 -20.73
C ARG A 737 10.64 29.58 -21.74
N PRO A 738 11.44 29.95 -22.77
CA PRO A 738 11.97 28.98 -23.72
C PRO A 738 12.76 27.89 -23.00
N ASN A 739 12.56 26.63 -23.39
CA ASN A 739 13.21 25.44 -22.82
C ASN A 739 12.93 25.17 -21.32
N ALA A 740 12.07 25.93 -20.66
CA ALA A 740 11.66 25.65 -19.29
C ALA A 740 10.91 24.31 -19.20
N PRO A 741 11.05 23.56 -18.08
CA PRO A 741 10.41 22.25 -17.92
C PRO A 741 8.89 22.33 -18.07
N LEU A 742 8.23 23.36 -17.50
CA LEU A 742 6.78 23.53 -17.64
C LEU A 742 6.36 23.87 -19.07
N ASN A 743 7.15 24.67 -19.79
CA ASN A 743 6.87 24.97 -21.19
C ASN A 743 6.96 23.69 -22.04
N ARG A 744 8.03 22.89 -21.89
CA ARG A 744 8.18 21.62 -22.62
C ARG A 744 6.98 20.70 -22.42
N VAL A 745 6.51 20.58 -21.17
CA VAL A 745 5.42 19.67 -20.81
C VAL A 745 4.05 20.19 -21.25
N THR A 746 3.82 21.50 -21.22
CA THR A 746 2.51 22.11 -21.54
C THR A 746 2.38 22.65 -22.96
N ALA A 747 3.47 22.74 -23.73
CA ALA A 747 3.43 23.22 -25.10
C ALA A 747 2.59 22.30 -25.98
N ARG A 748 1.75 22.90 -26.81
CA ARG A 748 0.88 22.21 -27.78
C ARG A 748 1.31 22.51 -29.21
N GLU A 749 0.97 21.61 -30.12
CA GLU A 749 1.12 21.86 -31.55
C GLU A 749 0.16 22.97 -32.00
N ASN A 750 0.66 23.87 -32.84
CA ASN A 750 -0.11 25.02 -33.31
C ASN A 750 -0.87 24.57 -34.57
N VAL A 751 -2.19 24.40 -34.47
CA VAL A 751 -3.04 24.04 -35.61
C VAL A 751 -3.74 25.32 -36.09
N PRO A 752 -3.37 25.89 -37.27
CA PRO A 752 -3.98 27.12 -37.75
C PRO A 752 -5.50 26.98 -37.89
N GLY A 753 -6.26 27.78 -37.15
CA GLY A 753 -7.73 27.82 -37.23
C GLY A 753 -8.48 26.66 -36.59
N GLY A 754 -7.82 25.81 -35.79
CA GLY A 754 -8.42 24.63 -35.12
C GLY A 754 -8.38 24.67 -33.59
N GLU A 755 -8.96 23.65 -32.96
CA GLU A 755 -8.84 23.40 -31.51
C GLU A 755 -7.36 23.21 -31.10
N PRO A 756 -7.03 23.39 -29.79
CA PRO A 756 -5.66 23.20 -29.32
C PRO A 756 -5.13 21.81 -29.70
N GLY A 757 -4.04 21.78 -30.47
CA GLY A 757 -3.41 20.53 -30.90
C GLY A 757 -2.92 19.67 -29.73
N PRO A 758 -2.44 18.45 -30.02
CA PRO A 758 -1.86 17.58 -29.00
C PRO A 758 -0.66 18.24 -28.32
N PHE A 759 -0.32 17.77 -27.12
CA PHE A 759 0.90 18.20 -26.45
C PHE A 759 2.12 17.79 -27.29
N ARG A 760 3.11 18.68 -27.38
CA ARG A 760 4.36 18.43 -28.13
C ARG A 760 5.23 17.35 -27.49
N THR A 761 5.22 17.27 -26.16
CA THR A 761 5.95 16.24 -25.42
C THR A 761 5.03 15.04 -25.21
N PRO A 762 5.41 13.82 -25.64
CA PRO A 762 4.67 12.61 -25.34
C PRO A 762 4.55 12.39 -23.84
N ALA A 763 3.40 11.87 -23.39
CA ALA A 763 3.10 11.74 -21.96
C ALA A 763 4.16 10.91 -21.23
N GLU A 764 4.66 9.83 -21.83
CA GLU A 764 5.67 8.96 -21.26
C GLU A 764 7.03 9.65 -20.99
N GLN A 765 7.34 10.75 -21.70
CA GLN A 765 8.57 11.52 -21.52
C GLN A 765 8.43 12.66 -20.49
N VAL A 766 7.21 12.97 -20.07
CA VAL A 766 6.93 14.06 -19.13
C VAL A 766 7.63 13.89 -17.79
N PRO A 767 7.63 12.70 -17.14
CA PRO A 767 8.32 12.54 -15.87
C PRO A 767 9.83 12.83 -15.94
N GLU A 768 10.46 12.60 -17.10
CA GLU A 768 11.90 12.85 -17.29
C GLU A 768 12.23 14.34 -17.18
N ALA A 769 11.28 15.21 -17.56
CA ALA A 769 11.42 16.66 -17.44
C ALA A 769 11.52 17.14 -15.97
N PHE A 770 11.13 16.31 -15.00
CA PHE A 770 11.09 16.64 -13.57
C PHE A 770 12.01 15.79 -12.69
N THR A 771 12.97 15.09 -13.29
CA THR A 771 13.96 14.28 -12.55
C THR A 771 14.88 15.12 -11.66
N GLY A 772 15.18 16.36 -12.05
CA GLY A 772 16.00 17.28 -11.27
C GLY A 772 15.21 18.01 -10.17
N PRO A 773 15.81 18.26 -8.98
CA PRO A 773 15.13 18.87 -7.84
C PRO A 773 14.58 20.29 -8.13
N THR A 774 15.28 21.07 -8.96
CA THR A 774 14.83 22.42 -9.36
C THR A 774 13.60 22.37 -10.25
N ALA A 775 13.59 21.49 -11.26
CA ALA A 775 12.45 21.34 -12.17
C ALA A 775 11.24 20.77 -11.43
N LEU A 776 11.46 19.82 -10.53
CA LEU A 776 10.44 19.29 -9.65
C LEU A 776 9.84 20.36 -8.74
N ARG A 777 10.68 21.18 -8.08
CA ARG A 777 10.21 22.29 -7.24
C ARG A 777 9.33 23.26 -8.03
N GLU A 778 9.76 23.60 -9.25
CA GLU A 778 8.99 24.47 -10.13
C GLU A 778 7.64 23.85 -10.52
N ALA A 779 7.60 22.55 -10.81
CA ALA A 779 6.38 21.81 -11.08
C ALA A 779 5.44 21.74 -9.87
N LEU A 780 5.96 21.46 -8.67
CA LEU A 780 5.16 21.39 -7.45
C LEU A 780 4.64 22.76 -6.99
N ALA A 781 5.38 23.84 -7.29
CA ALA A 781 4.96 25.21 -6.99
C ALA A 781 3.87 25.73 -7.94
N ASN A 782 3.82 25.20 -9.17
CA ASN A 782 2.87 25.65 -10.19
C ASN A 782 1.75 24.65 -10.49
N GLY A 783 1.93 23.37 -10.18
CA GLY A 783 0.96 22.31 -10.38
C GLY A 783 -0.06 22.21 -9.27
N GLY A 784 -1.19 21.58 -9.59
CA GLY A 784 -2.24 21.25 -8.65
C GLY A 784 -1.99 19.95 -7.88
N PRO A 785 -3.03 19.43 -7.20
CA PRO A 785 -2.96 18.18 -6.46
C PRO A 785 -2.60 16.97 -7.33
N ALA A 786 -3.10 16.93 -8.57
CA ALA A 786 -2.88 15.81 -9.49
C ALA A 786 -1.41 15.72 -9.94
N THR A 787 -0.74 16.84 -10.20
CA THR A 787 0.70 16.86 -10.47
C THR A 787 1.48 16.29 -9.28
N ARG A 788 1.16 16.72 -8.06
CA ARG A 788 1.85 16.24 -6.85
C ARG A 788 1.66 14.73 -6.66
N GLU A 789 0.43 14.25 -6.77
CA GLU A 789 0.13 12.81 -6.61
C GLU A 789 0.84 11.97 -7.68
N ALA A 790 0.76 12.38 -8.95
CA ALA A 790 1.39 11.65 -10.06
C ALA A 790 2.92 11.59 -9.91
N VAL A 791 3.54 12.71 -9.52
CA VAL A 791 4.97 12.78 -9.22
C VAL A 791 5.34 11.85 -8.07
N GLU A 792 4.63 11.93 -6.93
CA GLU A 792 4.91 11.08 -5.77
C GLU A 792 4.80 9.59 -6.12
N ARG A 793 3.75 9.22 -6.86
CA ARG A 793 3.52 7.85 -7.30
C ARG A 793 4.60 7.37 -8.26
N ARG A 794 5.06 8.23 -9.18
CA ARG A 794 6.11 7.88 -10.13
C ARG A 794 7.44 7.66 -9.44
N PHE A 795 7.84 8.57 -8.55
CA PHE A 795 9.09 8.43 -7.79
C PHE A 795 9.02 7.25 -6.80
N SER A 796 7.88 7.02 -6.15
CA SER A 796 7.66 5.81 -5.34
C SER A 796 7.88 4.55 -6.17
N THR A 797 7.31 4.48 -7.37
CA THR A 797 7.47 3.35 -8.29
C THR A 797 8.94 3.16 -8.67
N GLN A 798 9.64 4.22 -9.08
CA GLN A 798 11.05 4.16 -9.47
C GLN A 798 11.96 3.69 -8.32
N ILE A 799 11.77 4.23 -7.11
CA ILE A 799 12.57 3.87 -5.95
C ILE A 799 12.31 2.41 -5.54
N LEU A 800 11.04 1.98 -5.55
CA LEU A 800 10.69 0.60 -5.25
C LEU A 800 11.22 -0.37 -6.31
N ASP A 801 11.13 -0.02 -7.60
CA ASP A 801 11.67 -0.83 -8.69
C ASP A 801 13.19 -0.97 -8.57
N ALA A 802 13.90 0.12 -8.27
CA ALA A 802 15.36 0.10 -8.04
C ALA A 802 15.77 -0.74 -6.82
N ALA A 803 14.90 -0.83 -5.81
CA ALA A 803 15.13 -1.60 -4.59
C ALA A 803 14.64 -3.06 -4.67
N THR A 804 13.93 -3.42 -5.74
CA THR A 804 13.38 -4.77 -5.96
C THR A 804 14.42 -5.64 -6.64
N ASP A 805 14.70 -6.82 -6.08
CA ASP A 805 15.61 -7.79 -6.69
C ASP A 805 14.97 -8.62 -7.81
N ALA A 806 15.74 -9.51 -8.44
CA ALA A 806 15.26 -10.38 -9.51
C ALA A 806 14.13 -11.36 -9.08
N ARG A 807 13.94 -11.58 -7.79
CA ARG A 807 12.88 -12.43 -7.22
C ARG A 807 11.63 -11.63 -6.84
N GLY A 808 11.67 -10.30 -6.98
CA GLY A 808 10.58 -9.42 -6.59
C GLY A 808 10.64 -8.96 -5.13
N ASP A 809 11.73 -9.28 -4.41
CA ASP A 809 11.89 -8.95 -3.00
C ASP A 809 12.58 -7.59 -2.83
N VAL A 810 12.03 -6.78 -1.91
CA VAL A 810 12.61 -5.48 -1.55
C VAL A 810 13.35 -5.62 -0.23
N SER A 811 14.67 -5.42 -0.23
CA SER A 811 15.45 -5.40 1.02
C SER A 811 15.50 -4.00 1.64
N ALA A 812 15.63 -3.93 2.97
CA ALA A 812 15.75 -2.65 3.66
C ALA A 812 17.01 -1.88 3.21
N GLU A 813 18.12 -2.58 2.94
CA GLU A 813 19.37 -1.93 2.51
C GLU A 813 19.28 -1.40 1.08
N ALA A 814 18.73 -2.18 0.14
CA ALA A 814 18.52 -1.70 -1.23
C ALA A 814 17.58 -0.49 -1.26
N LEU A 815 16.52 -0.51 -0.43
CA LEU A 815 15.60 0.61 -0.31
C LEU A 815 16.28 1.86 0.29
N ARG A 816 17.11 1.71 1.33
CA ARG A 816 17.92 2.81 1.87
C ARG A 816 18.88 3.38 0.82
N SER A 817 19.51 2.52 0.02
CA SER A 817 20.40 2.98 -1.06
C SER A 817 19.63 3.78 -2.10
N ALA A 818 18.51 3.25 -2.62
CA ALA A 818 17.69 3.95 -3.61
C ALA A 818 17.13 5.28 -3.06
N MET A 819 16.77 5.35 -1.78
CA MET A 819 16.37 6.60 -1.11
C MET A 819 17.53 7.60 -0.99
N ARG A 820 18.75 7.13 -0.68
CA ARG A 820 19.95 7.98 -0.64
C ARG A 820 20.28 8.55 -2.02
N ASP A 821 20.19 7.73 -3.06
CA ASP A 821 20.44 8.15 -4.44
C ASP A 821 19.39 9.15 -4.94
N SER A 822 18.22 9.19 -4.31
CA SER A 822 17.11 10.10 -4.60
C SER A 822 16.88 11.18 -3.53
N ALA A 823 17.87 11.44 -2.66
CA ALA A 823 17.68 12.30 -1.48
C ALA A 823 17.19 13.71 -1.83
N ASP A 824 17.81 14.36 -2.82
CA ASP A 824 17.46 15.73 -3.24
C ASP A 824 16.01 15.86 -3.72
N VAL A 825 15.49 14.80 -4.36
CA VAL A 825 14.10 14.71 -4.84
C VAL A 825 13.16 14.46 -3.67
N LEU A 826 13.51 13.53 -2.78
CA LEU A 826 12.71 13.19 -1.60
C LEU A 826 12.58 14.35 -0.62
N ASP A 827 13.54 15.26 -0.58
CA ASP A 827 13.43 16.50 0.20
C ASP A 827 12.34 17.45 -0.32
N GLN A 828 11.99 17.38 -1.60
CA GLN A 828 10.83 18.09 -2.16
C GLN A 828 9.51 17.33 -1.90
N LEU A 829 9.56 16.06 -1.48
CA LEU A 829 8.42 15.15 -1.32
C LEU A 829 8.41 14.49 0.08
N PRO A 830 8.23 15.26 1.17
CA PRO A 830 8.38 14.75 2.54
C PRO A 830 7.41 13.59 2.85
N ALA A 831 6.16 13.65 2.37
CA ALA A 831 5.19 12.58 2.58
C ALA A 831 5.59 11.26 1.91
N LEU A 832 6.29 11.31 0.77
CA LEU A 832 6.86 10.13 0.13
C LEU A 832 8.05 9.59 0.93
N ARG A 833 8.96 10.49 1.35
CA ARG A 833 10.12 10.15 2.18
C ARG A 833 9.71 9.43 3.46
N ASP A 834 8.68 9.91 4.15
CA ASP A 834 8.19 9.32 5.40
C ASP A 834 7.57 7.93 5.17
N ARG A 835 6.78 7.79 4.10
CA ARG A 835 6.20 6.48 3.71
C ARG A 835 7.27 5.45 3.37
N LEU A 836 8.31 5.84 2.64
CA LEU A 836 9.43 4.94 2.31
C LEU A 836 10.27 4.62 3.56
N SER A 837 10.51 5.60 4.43
CA SER A 837 11.22 5.39 5.70
C SER A 837 10.49 4.40 6.61
N ASN A 838 9.16 4.53 6.71
CA ASN A 838 8.33 3.57 7.45
C ASN A 838 8.38 2.17 6.84
N LEU A 839 8.47 2.06 5.51
CA LEU A 839 8.64 0.78 4.83
C LEU A 839 10.02 0.16 5.11
N VAL A 840 11.09 0.96 5.14
CA VAL A 840 12.44 0.51 5.54
C VAL A 840 12.40 -0.06 6.96
N LEU A 841 11.86 0.69 7.93
CA LEU A 841 11.76 0.25 9.32
C LEU A 841 10.95 -1.03 9.47
N ALA A 842 9.82 -1.12 8.77
CA ALA A 842 8.98 -2.32 8.79
C ALA A 842 9.69 -3.52 8.15
N ARG A 843 10.45 -3.32 7.07
CA ARG A 843 11.24 -4.38 6.43
C ARG A 843 12.39 -4.85 7.31
N GLU A 844 13.04 -3.93 8.02
CA GLU A 844 14.10 -4.25 8.98
C GLU A 844 13.55 -5.02 10.18
N GLY A 845 12.41 -4.62 10.74
CA GLY A 845 11.71 -5.39 11.77
C GLY A 845 11.38 -6.81 11.29
N MET A 846 10.84 -6.92 10.09
CA MET A 846 10.48 -8.20 9.46
C MET A 846 11.69 -9.15 9.30
N SER A 847 12.89 -8.62 9.01
CA SER A 847 14.08 -9.46 8.84
C SER A 847 14.41 -10.33 10.07
N ARG A 848 14.05 -9.86 11.28
CA ARG A 848 14.21 -10.63 12.52
C ARG A 848 13.21 -11.78 12.61
N VAL A 849 11.97 -11.56 12.15
CA VAL A 849 10.95 -12.60 12.10
C VAL A 849 11.30 -13.65 11.04
N GLU A 850 11.84 -13.22 9.90
CA GLU A 850 12.32 -14.13 8.84
C GLU A 850 13.48 -15.03 9.34
N ALA A 851 14.39 -14.48 10.15
CA ALA A 851 15.48 -15.27 10.76
C ALA A 851 15.03 -16.23 11.87
N SER A 852 13.84 -16.01 12.46
CA SER A 852 13.29 -16.87 13.52
C SER A 852 12.95 -18.28 13.01
N PRO A 853 12.75 -19.28 13.88
CA PRO A 853 12.28 -20.60 13.47
C PRO A 853 11.00 -20.55 12.63
N LEU A 854 10.05 -19.67 12.98
CA LEU A 854 8.80 -19.50 12.25
C LEU A 854 9.04 -18.96 10.82
N GLY A 855 9.94 -17.98 10.68
CA GLY A 855 10.31 -17.41 9.38
C GLY A 855 11.00 -18.43 8.48
N ARG A 856 11.98 -19.15 9.01
CA ARG A 856 12.71 -20.21 8.27
C ARG A 856 11.81 -21.35 7.78
N ILE A 857 10.73 -21.65 8.50
CA ILE A 857 9.71 -22.62 8.07
C ILE A 857 8.88 -22.05 6.91
N ALA A 858 8.55 -20.76 6.94
CA ALA A 858 7.77 -20.09 5.89
C ALA A 858 8.51 -20.01 4.53
N GLU A 859 9.83 -20.16 4.51
CA GLU A 859 10.65 -20.07 3.30
C GLU A 859 10.47 -21.26 2.33
N GLN A 860 10.31 -22.49 2.85
CA GLN A 860 10.33 -23.70 2.02
C GLN A 860 9.19 -24.66 2.38
N PRO A 861 8.45 -25.22 1.39
CA PRO A 861 7.41 -26.22 1.62
C PRO A 861 8.01 -27.62 1.87
N ASN A 862 8.79 -27.76 2.94
CA ASN A 862 9.51 -29.01 3.23
C ASN A 862 9.41 -29.37 4.71
N VAL A 863 8.72 -30.48 4.99
CA VAL A 863 8.51 -30.99 6.36
C VAL A 863 9.82 -31.36 7.06
N LYS A 864 10.82 -31.89 6.33
CA LYS A 864 12.13 -32.22 6.91
C LYS A 864 12.90 -30.96 7.30
N HIS A 865 12.82 -29.91 6.50
CA HIS A 865 13.38 -28.59 6.84
C HIS A 865 12.69 -27.99 8.06
N ALA A 866 11.35 -28.09 8.14
CA ALA A 866 10.60 -27.62 9.29
C ALA A 866 10.97 -28.37 10.58
N ILE A 867 11.07 -29.71 10.51
CA ILE A 867 11.52 -30.54 11.64
C ILE A 867 12.95 -30.17 12.05
N GLY A 868 13.89 -30.04 11.11
CA GLY A 868 15.26 -29.64 11.42
C GLY A 868 15.38 -28.23 12.00
N THR A 869 14.43 -27.36 11.69
CA THR A 869 14.34 -25.99 12.22
C THR A 869 13.79 -25.96 13.64
N LEU A 870 12.75 -26.75 13.93
CA LEU A 870 12.12 -26.84 15.26
C LEU A 870 12.92 -27.71 16.24
N PHE A 871 13.52 -28.79 15.75
CA PHE A 871 14.23 -29.79 16.53
C PHE A 871 15.66 -30.00 16.01
N PRO A 872 16.53 -28.98 16.10
CA PRO A 872 17.91 -29.09 15.65
C PRO A 872 18.68 -30.10 16.51
N ALA A 873 19.59 -30.86 15.90
CA ALA A 873 20.45 -31.81 16.60
C ALA A 873 21.36 -31.12 17.63
N ASN A 874 21.80 -29.90 17.35
CA ASN A 874 22.58 -29.05 18.25
C ASN A 874 21.80 -27.76 18.55
N PRO A 875 20.86 -27.78 19.51
CA PRO A 875 20.06 -26.60 19.83
C PRO A 875 20.90 -25.53 20.53
N LEU A 876 20.56 -24.26 20.27
CA LEU A 876 21.10 -23.13 21.03
C LEU A 876 20.56 -23.17 22.46
N ALA A 877 21.35 -22.68 23.42
CA ALA A 877 20.89 -22.55 24.79
C ALA A 877 19.67 -21.61 24.86
N ASN A 878 18.67 -21.98 25.65
CA ASN A 878 17.41 -21.24 25.83
C ASN A 878 16.50 -21.12 24.59
N SER A 879 16.69 -21.95 23.55
CA SER A 879 15.87 -21.89 22.33
C SER A 879 14.41 -22.32 22.50
N GLN A 880 14.03 -22.85 23.67
CA GLN A 880 12.69 -23.39 23.92
C GLN A 880 11.58 -22.35 23.70
N GLU A 881 11.88 -21.07 23.97
CA GLU A 881 10.92 -19.98 23.82
C GLU A 881 10.61 -19.66 22.35
N GLU A 882 11.63 -19.61 21.51
CA GLU A 882 11.44 -19.39 20.07
C GLU A 882 10.70 -20.56 19.42
N ILE A 883 11.00 -21.78 19.86
CA ILE A 883 10.32 -23.00 19.39
C ILE A 883 8.87 -23.02 19.84
N ARG A 884 8.59 -22.68 21.11
CA ARG A 884 7.24 -22.53 21.63
C ARG A 884 6.45 -21.54 20.78
N SER A 885 6.95 -20.33 20.60
CA SER A 885 6.27 -19.29 19.82
C SER A 885 6.04 -19.70 18.36
N ALA A 886 7.01 -20.39 17.75
CA ALA A 886 6.86 -20.90 16.39
C ALA A 886 5.76 -21.98 16.30
N VAL A 887 5.75 -22.95 17.21
CA VAL A 887 4.73 -24.01 17.23
C VAL A 887 3.36 -23.46 17.60
N GLU A 888 3.26 -22.50 18.52
CA GLU A 888 2.00 -21.79 18.84
C GLU A 888 1.47 -21.04 17.62
N ALA A 889 2.33 -20.38 16.84
CA ALA A 889 1.94 -19.72 15.60
C ALA A 889 1.46 -20.71 14.54
N LEU A 890 2.15 -21.86 14.38
CA LEU A 890 1.73 -22.93 13.49
C LEU A 890 0.39 -23.53 13.92
N ALA A 891 0.25 -23.87 15.20
CA ALA A 891 -0.94 -24.50 15.75
C ALA A 891 -2.18 -23.60 15.68
N ARG A 892 -2.01 -22.28 15.86
CA ARG A 892 -3.10 -21.31 15.68
C ARG A 892 -3.61 -21.24 14.24
N ASN A 893 -2.72 -21.39 13.25
CA ASN A 893 -3.09 -21.26 11.83
C ASN A 893 -3.47 -22.59 11.18
N ASN A 894 -2.82 -23.69 11.56
CA ASN A 894 -3.16 -25.05 11.14
C ASN A 894 -2.80 -26.06 12.26
N PRO A 895 -3.73 -26.35 13.19
CA PRO A 895 -3.45 -27.23 14.33
C PRO A 895 -3.13 -28.67 13.91
N LYS A 896 -3.69 -29.13 12.79
CA LYS A 896 -3.44 -30.47 12.25
C LYS A 896 -2.00 -30.58 11.75
N ALA A 897 -1.55 -29.65 10.91
CA ALA A 897 -0.19 -29.65 10.37
C ALA A 897 0.87 -29.55 11.48
N ALA A 898 0.64 -28.71 12.50
CA ALA A 898 1.53 -28.60 13.66
C ALA A 898 1.66 -29.94 14.42
N ARG A 899 0.52 -30.60 14.72
CA ARG A 899 0.49 -31.91 15.37
C ARG A 899 1.18 -33.00 14.53
N GLU A 900 0.93 -33.01 13.22
CA GLU A 900 1.56 -33.96 12.29
C GLU A 900 3.08 -33.75 12.21
N THR A 901 3.57 -32.51 12.24
CA THR A 901 5.02 -32.22 12.26
C THR A 901 5.70 -32.87 13.46
N VAL A 902 5.14 -32.66 14.66
CA VAL A 902 5.67 -33.22 15.90
C VAL A 902 5.55 -34.74 15.91
N ARG A 903 4.44 -35.29 15.41
CA ARG A 903 4.29 -36.73 15.23
C ARG A 903 5.38 -37.31 14.33
N ILE A 904 5.59 -36.74 13.13
CA ILE A 904 6.58 -37.23 12.16
C ILE A 904 7.98 -37.22 12.78
N TYR A 905 8.33 -36.17 13.53
CA TYR A 905 9.59 -36.13 14.28
C TYR A 905 9.71 -37.29 15.29
N LEU A 906 8.72 -37.46 16.16
CA LEU A 906 8.72 -38.53 17.17
C LEU A 906 8.77 -39.93 16.55
N GLU A 907 8.00 -40.16 15.48
CA GLU A 907 7.94 -41.41 14.74
C GLU A 907 9.27 -41.70 14.01
N THR A 908 9.94 -40.67 13.50
CA THR A 908 11.27 -40.79 12.88
C THR A 908 12.31 -41.25 13.91
N ILE A 909 12.37 -40.58 15.08
CA ILE A 909 13.28 -40.97 16.16
C ILE A 909 12.95 -42.37 16.68
N PHE A 910 11.66 -42.72 16.79
CA PHE A 910 11.23 -44.05 17.20
C PHE A 910 11.71 -45.14 16.24
N ASN A 911 11.50 -44.93 14.94
CA ASN A 911 11.92 -45.88 13.92
C ASN A 911 13.44 -46.04 13.90
N GLU A 912 14.20 -44.95 14.03
CA GLU A 912 15.66 -44.98 14.12
C GLU A 912 16.13 -45.77 15.36
N ALA A 913 15.61 -45.43 16.54
CA ALA A 913 15.99 -46.06 17.81
C ALA A 913 15.56 -47.54 17.94
N THR A 914 14.54 -47.98 17.18
CA THR A 914 14.06 -49.37 17.21
C THR A 914 14.63 -50.22 16.06
N GLN A 915 15.01 -49.63 14.93
CA GLN A 915 15.57 -50.34 13.77
C GLN A 915 17.10 -50.46 13.79
N GLU A 916 17.85 -49.45 14.25
CA GLU A 916 19.33 -49.48 14.29
C GLU A 916 19.87 -50.59 15.21
N VAL A 917 19.03 -51.05 16.12
CA VAL A 917 19.39 -51.96 17.19
C VAL A 917 19.28 -53.42 16.74
N ARG A 918 20.25 -53.93 15.97
CA ARG A 918 20.30 -55.35 15.52
C ARG A 918 20.56 -56.32 16.69
N GLY A 919 19.74 -57.36 16.86
CA GLY A 919 19.98 -58.50 17.80
C GLY A 919 19.30 -58.38 19.18
N VAL A 920 19.94 -58.93 20.24
CA VAL A 920 19.48 -58.88 21.67
C VAL A 920 19.20 -57.44 22.12
N ALA A 921 19.81 -56.47 21.44
CA ALA A 921 19.65 -55.06 21.70
C ALA A 921 18.20 -54.55 21.39
N ARG A 922 17.38 -55.19 20.52
CA ARG A 922 15.96 -54.78 20.28
C ARG A 922 15.13 -54.73 21.57
N GLN A 923 15.49 -55.54 22.56
CA GLN A 923 14.83 -55.59 23.86
C GLN A 923 15.12 -54.36 24.73
N TYR A 924 16.10 -53.52 24.34
CA TYR A 924 16.42 -52.20 24.91
C TYR A 924 15.87 -51.05 24.06
N GLY A 925 15.15 -51.33 22.96
CA GLY A 925 14.67 -50.31 22.03
C GLY A 925 13.78 -49.26 22.69
N GLY A 926 13.06 -49.61 23.76
CA GLY A 926 12.28 -48.66 24.56
C GLY A 926 13.17 -47.60 25.24
N ALA A 927 14.20 -48.03 25.97
CA ALA A 927 15.11 -47.11 26.63
C ALA A 927 15.98 -46.33 25.64
N GLY A 928 16.40 -46.96 24.54
CA GLY A 928 17.08 -46.29 23.43
C GLY A 928 16.22 -45.17 22.84
N PHE A 929 14.95 -45.44 22.56
CA PHE A 929 13.99 -44.43 22.11
C PHE A 929 13.77 -43.32 23.14
N ALA A 930 13.55 -43.67 24.42
CA ALA A 930 13.35 -42.68 25.46
C ALA A 930 14.55 -41.74 25.61
N SER A 931 15.76 -42.28 25.53
CA SER A 931 17.01 -41.52 25.52
C SER A 931 17.16 -40.67 24.26
N ALA A 932 16.81 -41.19 23.08
CA ALA A 932 16.93 -40.48 21.81
C ALA A 932 15.94 -39.31 21.70
N VAL A 933 14.71 -39.49 22.19
CA VAL A 933 13.69 -38.44 22.22
C VAL A 933 14.00 -37.35 23.23
N ARG A 934 14.45 -37.73 24.44
CA ARG A 934 14.84 -36.75 25.45
C ARG A 934 16.12 -36.01 25.07
N GLY A 935 17.06 -36.69 24.42
CA GLY A 935 18.32 -36.11 24.00
C GLY A 935 19.08 -35.47 25.18
N ASN A 936 19.77 -34.36 24.90
CA ASN A 936 20.34 -33.51 25.94
C ASN A 936 19.27 -32.64 26.63
N GLY A 937 19.60 -32.03 27.77
CA GLY A 937 18.65 -31.22 28.54
C GLY A 937 17.95 -30.12 27.73
N GLN A 938 18.64 -29.48 26.79
CA GLN A 938 18.06 -28.45 25.93
C GLN A 938 17.11 -29.05 24.87
N GLN A 939 17.44 -30.20 24.29
CA GLN A 939 16.55 -30.92 23.36
C GLN A 939 15.25 -31.34 24.05
N ARG A 940 15.33 -31.80 25.30
CA ARG A 940 14.15 -32.10 26.12
C ARG A 940 13.27 -30.86 26.32
N HIS A 941 13.86 -29.72 26.70
CA HIS A 941 13.10 -28.48 26.91
C HIS A 941 12.46 -27.96 25.62
N ASN A 942 13.16 -28.08 24.48
CA ASN A 942 12.62 -27.74 23.17
C ASN A 942 11.44 -28.64 22.78
N LEU A 943 11.55 -29.93 23.02
CA LEU A 943 10.47 -30.89 22.76
C LEU A 943 9.26 -30.65 23.66
N GLU A 944 9.50 -30.42 24.95
CA GLU A 944 8.46 -30.07 25.92
C GLU A 944 7.71 -28.79 25.51
N ALA A 945 8.47 -27.75 25.16
CA ALA A 945 7.92 -26.48 24.70
C ALA A 945 7.10 -26.63 23.42
N ALA A 946 7.58 -27.40 22.45
CA ALA A 946 6.85 -27.68 21.22
C ALA A 946 5.54 -28.45 21.47
N ILE A 947 5.57 -29.50 22.31
CA ILE A 947 4.38 -30.31 22.57
C ILE A 947 3.35 -29.51 23.37
N ARG A 948 3.78 -28.75 24.38
CA ARG A 948 2.88 -27.90 25.17
C ARG A 948 2.24 -26.77 24.36
N ALA A 949 2.92 -26.32 23.30
CA ALA A 949 2.38 -25.33 22.36
C ALA A 949 1.27 -25.87 21.44
N LEU A 950 1.12 -27.20 21.33
CA LEU A 950 0.04 -27.81 20.57
C LEU A 950 -1.29 -27.70 21.33
N PRO A 951 -2.45 -27.81 20.64
CA PRO A 951 -3.72 -27.93 21.33
C PRO A 951 -3.70 -29.19 22.20
N ASP A 952 -4.24 -29.10 23.42
CA ASP A 952 -4.18 -30.15 24.46
C ASP A 952 -2.75 -30.49 24.94
N GLY A 953 -1.78 -29.62 24.70
CA GLY A 953 -0.35 -29.87 24.86
C GLY A 953 0.10 -30.35 26.25
N ASP A 954 -0.49 -29.86 27.33
CA ASP A 954 -0.18 -30.32 28.70
C ASP A 954 -0.54 -31.79 28.92
N THR A 955 -1.68 -32.22 28.36
CA THR A 955 -2.12 -33.62 28.44
C THR A 955 -1.25 -34.52 27.56
N LEU A 956 -0.88 -34.04 26.38
CA LEU A 956 0.01 -34.75 25.45
C LEU A 956 1.40 -34.93 26.05
N TRP A 957 1.98 -33.86 26.62
CA TRP A 957 3.28 -33.91 27.26
C TRP A 957 3.28 -34.82 28.48
N THR A 958 2.27 -34.70 29.36
CA THR A 958 2.16 -35.55 30.54
C THR A 958 2.04 -37.02 30.15
N GLY A 959 1.26 -37.33 29.11
CA GLY A 959 1.15 -38.68 28.58
C GLY A 959 2.47 -39.20 27.98
N LEU A 960 3.17 -38.36 27.22
CA LEU A 960 4.46 -38.70 26.62
C LEU A 960 5.56 -38.88 27.67
N ASP A 961 5.69 -37.99 28.65
CA ASP A 961 6.74 -38.07 29.68
C ASP A 961 6.56 -39.31 30.57
N ARG A 962 5.32 -39.70 30.89
CA ARG A 962 5.02 -40.98 31.55
C ARG A 962 5.48 -42.17 30.71
N MET A 963 5.21 -42.14 29.39
CA MET A 963 5.67 -43.17 28.47
C MET A 963 7.21 -43.21 28.42
N LEU A 964 7.87 -42.08 28.22
CA LEU A 964 9.34 -41.99 28.13
C LEU A 964 10.00 -42.47 29.41
N THR A 965 9.46 -42.11 30.59
CA THR A 965 9.94 -42.59 31.90
C THR A 965 9.80 -44.12 32.03
N THR A 966 8.66 -44.66 31.60
CA THR A 966 8.44 -46.12 31.59
C THR A 966 9.40 -46.83 30.64
N LEU A 967 9.59 -46.27 29.45
CA LEU A 967 10.45 -46.87 28.43
C LEU A 967 11.93 -46.79 28.84
N GLU A 968 12.35 -45.72 29.50
CA GLU A 968 13.69 -45.61 30.10
C GLU A 968 13.93 -46.68 31.17
N ALA A 969 12.91 -47.01 31.98
CA ALA A 969 13.01 -48.07 32.99
C ALA A 969 13.36 -49.45 32.38
N THR A 970 12.94 -49.71 31.14
CA THR A 970 13.32 -50.95 30.42
C THR A 970 14.82 -51.08 30.16
N GLY A 971 15.56 -49.98 30.26
CA GLY A 971 17.01 -49.91 30.04
C GLY A 971 17.82 -50.54 31.16
N TYR A 972 17.24 -50.68 32.35
CA TYR A 972 17.87 -51.35 33.49
C TYR A 972 17.91 -52.88 33.38
N ARG A 973 17.43 -53.43 32.26
CA ARG A 973 17.53 -54.86 31.98
C ARG A 973 18.99 -55.33 32.07
N PRO A 974 19.30 -56.37 32.86
CA PRO A 974 20.65 -56.87 32.99
C PRO A 974 21.19 -57.38 31.64
N GLN A 975 22.35 -56.88 31.20
CA GLN A 975 22.98 -57.34 29.96
C GLN A 975 23.39 -58.82 30.06
N LYS A 976 23.21 -59.55 28.94
CA LYS A 976 23.69 -60.94 28.78
C LYS A 976 25.22 -60.94 28.57
N GLY A 977 25.99 -60.61 29.60
CA GLY A 977 27.46 -60.68 29.61
C GLY A 977 28.00 -61.92 30.34
N SER A 978 29.31 -62.20 30.24
CA SER A 978 29.97 -63.36 30.86
C SER A 978 29.80 -63.39 32.39
N ASP A 979 29.78 -64.61 32.94
CA ASP A 979 29.64 -64.86 34.38
C ASP A 979 30.77 -64.19 35.17
N THR A 980 30.46 -63.15 35.94
CA THR A 980 31.37 -62.61 36.95
C THR A 980 31.49 -63.60 38.12
N ALA A 981 32.55 -63.52 38.93
CA ALA A 981 32.74 -64.39 40.10
C ALA A 981 31.52 -64.41 41.05
N PHE A 982 30.78 -63.29 41.11
CA PHE A 982 29.51 -63.18 41.82
C PHE A 982 28.39 -64.03 41.21
N ASN A 983 28.26 -64.08 39.88
CA ASN A 983 27.28 -64.95 39.19
C ASN A 983 27.58 -66.42 39.44
N GLN A 984 28.86 -66.79 39.46
CA GLN A 984 29.29 -68.15 39.81
C GLN A 984 28.97 -68.47 41.27
N ALA A 985 29.08 -67.50 42.19
CA ALA A 985 28.72 -67.65 43.60
C ALA A 985 27.20 -67.76 43.84
N ILE A 986 26.36 -67.04 43.10
CA ILE A 986 24.90 -67.22 43.20
C ILE A 986 24.49 -68.55 42.55
N GLN A 987 25.05 -68.91 41.39
CA GLN A 987 24.81 -70.21 40.77
C GLN A 987 25.30 -71.37 41.66
N SER A 988 26.43 -71.23 42.36
CA SER A 988 26.91 -72.24 43.33
C SER A 988 26.00 -72.33 44.55
N ARG A 989 25.50 -71.20 45.09
CA ARG A 989 24.52 -71.21 46.19
C ARG A 989 23.16 -71.78 45.79
N LEU A 990 22.69 -71.54 44.56
CA LEU A 990 21.54 -72.24 44.00
C LEU A 990 21.81 -73.76 43.91
N LYS A 991 23.03 -74.16 43.51
CA LYS A 991 23.47 -75.57 43.46
C LYS A 991 23.64 -76.22 44.85
N GLU A 992 23.97 -75.46 45.89
CA GLU A 992 24.31 -75.94 47.24
C GLU A 992 23.17 -75.78 48.26
N GLY A 993 22.13 -74.99 47.98
CA GLY A 993 20.91 -74.87 48.80
C GLY A 993 21.12 -74.36 50.23
N THR A 994 22.29 -73.79 50.55
CA THR A 994 22.64 -73.29 51.89
C THR A 994 23.55 -72.05 51.80
N GLY A 995 23.11 -70.90 52.34
CA GLY A 995 24.00 -69.76 52.66
C GLY A 995 23.56 -68.37 52.14
N THR A 996 23.81 -67.34 52.95
CA THR A 996 23.54 -65.90 52.73
C THR A 996 24.59 -65.23 51.83
N VAL A 997 24.19 -64.24 51.02
CA VAL A 997 25.06 -63.52 50.06
C VAL A 997 26.09 -62.62 50.73
N GLY A 998 25.80 -62.11 51.93
CA GLY A 998 26.56 -61.11 52.66
C GLY A 998 28.03 -61.44 52.94
N GLN A 999 28.41 -62.72 53.12
CA GLN A 999 29.80 -63.06 53.49
C GLN A 999 30.83 -62.86 52.36
N ALA A 1000 30.42 -62.88 51.09
CA ALA A 1000 31.35 -62.66 49.97
C ALA A 1000 31.61 -61.17 49.69
N ILE A 1001 30.70 -60.28 50.12
CA ILE A 1001 30.83 -58.83 49.94
C ILE A 1001 31.83 -58.28 50.97
N THR A 1002 31.83 -58.83 52.19
CA THR A 1002 32.75 -58.39 53.24
C THR A 1002 34.21 -58.73 52.92
N ASP A 1003 34.50 -59.87 52.29
CA ASP A 1003 35.87 -60.29 51.97
C ASP A 1003 36.48 -59.55 50.75
N VAL A 1004 35.66 -59.00 49.86
CA VAL A 1004 36.14 -58.21 48.71
C VAL A 1004 36.22 -56.71 49.04
N VAL A 1005 35.42 -56.24 49.99
CA VAL A 1005 35.40 -54.82 50.40
C VAL A 1005 36.37 -54.52 51.55
N SER A 1006 36.86 -55.54 52.28
CA SER A 1006 37.85 -55.35 53.37
C SER A 1006 39.30 -55.67 52.96
N GLY A 1007 39.87 -54.79 52.12
CA GLY A 1007 41.33 -54.59 51.94
C GLY A 1007 41.99 -55.47 50.88
N GLY A 1008 42.95 -55.04 50.08
CA GLY A 1008 43.70 -53.78 49.97
C GLY A 1008 44.83 -54.01 48.95
N VAL A 1009 45.03 -53.06 48.04
CA VAL A 1009 46.27 -52.69 47.31
C VAL A 1009 47.24 -53.82 46.87
N ALA A 1010 47.35 -54.04 45.55
CA ALA A 1010 48.58 -54.02 44.74
C ALA A 1010 48.57 -55.00 43.54
N GLY A 1011 48.97 -54.50 42.37
CA GLY A 1011 49.80 -55.25 41.43
C GLY A 1011 49.11 -56.10 40.37
N ALA A 1012 48.76 -55.47 39.25
CA ALA A 1012 48.76 -56.16 37.96
C ALA A 1012 50.20 -56.30 37.47
N THR A 1013 50.73 -57.52 37.32
CA THR A 1013 51.63 -57.88 36.22
C THR A 1013 51.78 -59.40 36.06
N VAL A 1014 51.42 -59.84 34.86
CA VAL A 1014 52.15 -60.79 34.00
C VAL A 1014 52.05 -62.28 34.34
N GLY A 1015 51.43 -62.99 33.40
CA GLY A 1015 51.38 -64.46 33.37
C GLY A 1015 52.70 -65.12 33.00
N GLY A 1016 52.74 -66.43 33.21
CA GLY A 1016 53.80 -67.31 32.77
C GLY A 1016 53.39 -68.79 32.93
N PRO A 1017 53.75 -69.68 31.98
CA PRO A 1017 53.28 -71.05 31.89
C PRO A 1017 54.16 -72.02 32.69
N GLY A 1018 53.57 -73.00 33.37
CA GLY A 1018 54.30 -74.14 33.91
C GLY A 1018 53.67 -74.74 35.17
N GLY A 1019 53.41 -76.05 35.15
CA GLY A 1019 53.10 -76.80 36.36
C GLY A 1019 52.05 -77.87 36.19
N ALA A 1020 52.42 -78.96 35.51
CA ALA A 1020 51.67 -80.22 35.53
C ALA A 1020 51.72 -80.89 36.91
N LEU A 1021 50.80 -81.83 37.10
CA LEU A 1021 50.76 -82.96 38.07
C LEU A 1021 49.92 -82.76 39.33
N GLY A 1022 48.87 -83.57 39.42
CA GLY A 1022 48.07 -83.77 40.63
C GLY A 1022 46.75 -84.53 40.41
N GLY A 1023 46.70 -85.48 39.47
CA GLY A 1023 45.58 -86.40 39.39
C GLY A 1023 45.79 -87.59 40.33
N ALA A 1024 44.80 -87.90 41.19
CA ALA A 1024 44.27 -89.25 41.44
C ALA A 1024 43.41 -89.33 42.72
N LEU A 1025 42.28 -90.06 42.61
CA LEU A 1025 41.43 -90.67 43.66
C LEU A 1025 40.51 -89.68 44.41
N VAL A 1026 39.18 -89.77 44.41
CA VAL A 1026 38.31 -90.95 44.48
C VAL A 1026 36.98 -90.66 43.78
N GLY A 1027 36.63 -91.52 42.82
CA GLY A 1027 35.28 -91.62 42.27
C GLY A 1027 34.38 -92.54 43.10
N ALA A 1028 33.08 -92.37 42.87
CA ALA A 1028 31.97 -93.28 43.17
C ALA A 1028 31.30 -93.24 44.55
N ARG A 1029 30.34 -92.30 44.72
CA ARG A 1029 28.94 -92.59 45.10
C ARG A 1029 28.10 -91.31 45.09
N ARG A 1030 27.18 -91.17 44.13
CA ARG A 1030 25.83 -90.56 44.24
C ARG A 1030 25.21 -90.33 42.84
N GLY A 1031 24.57 -91.37 42.30
CA GLY A 1031 23.75 -91.32 41.09
C GLY A 1031 22.28 -90.93 41.31
N GLY A 1032 21.87 -90.58 42.54
CA GLY A 1032 20.48 -90.22 42.85
C GLY A 1032 20.25 -88.74 43.21
N THR A 1033 21.31 -87.93 43.36
CA THR A 1033 21.19 -86.55 43.84
C THR A 1033 21.22 -85.51 42.73
N LYS A 1034 21.86 -85.76 41.57
CA LYS A 1034 21.90 -84.77 40.47
C LYS A 1034 20.52 -84.41 39.92
N VAL A 1035 19.63 -85.40 39.72
CA VAL A 1035 18.28 -85.16 39.19
C VAL A 1035 17.38 -84.43 40.18
N ILE A 1036 17.45 -84.75 41.48
CA ILE A 1036 16.68 -84.08 42.54
C ILE A 1036 17.22 -82.66 42.83
N GLN A 1037 18.52 -82.44 42.66
CA GLN A 1037 19.19 -81.17 42.89
C GLN A 1037 19.00 -80.21 41.69
N GLU A 1038 19.00 -80.73 40.45
CA GLU A 1038 18.56 -79.99 39.25
C GLU A 1038 17.07 -79.63 39.29
N MET A 1039 16.20 -80.50 39.82
CA MET A 1039 14.77 -80.20 40.01
C MET A 1039 14.52 -79.09 41.06
N ARG A 1040 15.37 -78.95 42.08
CA ARG A 1040 15.25 -77.89 43.11
C ARG A 1040 15.73 -76.54 42.62
N ILE A 1041 16.86 -76.49 41.90
CA ILE A 1041 17.36 -75.27 41.24
C ILE A 1041 16.33 -74.74 40.24
N ARG A 1042 15.64 -75.64 39.52
CA ARG A 1042 14.55 -75.29 38.61
C ARG A 1042 13.35 -74.67 39.33
N ARG A 1043 12.96 -75.23 40.47
CA ARG A 1043 11.78 -74.78 41.24
C ARG A 1043 12.02 -73.45 41.98
N ASP A 1044 13.22 -73.24 42.51
CA ASP A 1044 13.59 -71.97 43.16
C ASP A 1044 13.79 -70.84 42.12
N GLY A 1045 14.38 -71.16 40.96
CA GLY A 1045 14.49 -70.21 39.84
C GLY A 1045 13.13 -69.81 39.24
N GLU A 1046 12.18 -70.74 39.14
CA GLU A 1046 10.79 -70.48 38.72
C GLU A 1046 10.08 -69.52 39.69
N ALA A 1047 10.16 -69.78 41.00
CA ALA A 1047 9.52 -68.92 42.01
C ALA A 1047 10.09 -67.50 42.02
N ILE A 1048 11.41 -67.34 41.86
CA ILE A 1048 12.05 -66.02 41.77
C ILE A 1048 11.68 -65.32 40.46
N ALA A 1049 11.64 -66.02 39.33
CA ALA A 1049 11.18 -65.46 38.07
C ALA A 1049 9.74 -64.92 38.18
N CYS A 1050 8.82 -65.71 38.76
CA CYS A 1050 7.45 -65.27 39.02
C CYS A 1050 7.39 -64.04 39.93
N ILE A 1051 8.19 -63.97 41.01
CA ILE A 1051 8.25 -62.78 41.88
C ILE A 1051 8.77 -61.54 41.12
N LEU A 1052 9.72 -61.72 40.20
CA LEU A 1052 10.28 -60.63 39.41
C LEU A 1052 9.34 -60.16 38.28
N THR A 1053 8.49 -61.03 37.75
CA THR A 1053 7.61 -60.72 36.60
C THR A 1053 6.13 -60.49 36.98
N ASP A 1054 5.68 -61.00 38.12
CA ASP A 1054 4.29 -60.88 38.57
C ASP A 1054 4.04 -59.55 39.31
N PRO A 1055 3.07 -58.74 38.87
CA PRO A 1055 2.76 -57.44 39.48
C PRO A 1055 2.28 -57.55 40.93
N GLN A 1056 1.64 -58.66 41.30
CA GLN A 1056 1.10 -58.87 42.64
C GLN A 1056 2.20 -59.17 43.66
N ALA A 1057 3.43 -59.41 43.21
CA ALA A 1057 4.58 -59.62 44.07
C ALA A 1057 4.90 -58.37 44.93
N ILE A 1058 4.82 -57.15 44.39
CA ILE A 1058 5.19 -55.93 45.14
C ILE A 1058 4.24 -55.62 46.30
N PRO A 1059 2.90 -55.57 46.12
CA PRO A 1059 1.98 -55.38 47.24
C PRO A 1059 2.21 -56.39 48.36
N MET A 1060 2.50 -57.65 47.99
CA MET A 1060 2.79 -58.70 48.96
C MET A 1060 4.14 -58.49 49.66
N LEU A 1061 5.17 -58.01 48.96
CA LEU A 1061 6.47 -57.66 49.55
C LEU A 1061 6.40 -56.44 50.49
N ARG A 1062 5.60 -55.42 50.14
CA ARG A 1062 5.31 -54.26 51.02
C ARG A 1062 4.58 -54.69 52.28
N LEU A 1063 3.50 -55.45 52.13
CA LEU A 1063 2.77 -56.00 53.26
C LEU A 1063 3.68 -56.89 54.10
N LEU A 1064 4.54 -57.70 53.49
CA LEU A 1064 5.49 -58.54 54.23
C LEU A 1064 6.53 -57.72 55.01
N GLY A 1065 6.99 -56.59 54.46
CA GLY A 1065 7.94 -55.67 55.11
C GLY A 1065 7.36 -54.96 56.34
N THR A 1066 6.04 -54.80 56.41
CA THR A 1066 5.32 -54.18 57.53
C THR A 1066 4.84 -55.18 58.58
N GLN A 1067 4.91 -56.50 58.31
CA GLN A 1067 4.55 -57.53 59.30
C GLN A 1067 5.72 -57.87 60.23
N ASN A 1068 5.41 -58.16 61.49
CA ASN A 1068 6.41 -58.67 62.44
C ASN A 1068 7.04 -59.98 61.91
N PRO A 1069 8.39 -60.10 61.92
CA PRO A 1069 9.08 -61.31 61.50
C PRO A 1069 8.56 -62.53 62.29
N GLY A 1070 8.01 -63.53 61.60
CA GLY A 1070 7.45 -64.74 62.21
C GLY A 1070 6.00 -64.63 62.71
N GLY A 1071 5.32 -63.51 62.49
CA GLY A 1071 3.88 -63.39 62.75
C GLY A 1071 3.03 -64.16 61.73
N ARG A 1072 1.83 -64.60 62.14
CA ARG A 1072 0.84 -65.29 61.26
C ARG A 1072 0.60 -64.54 59.94
N GLY A 1073 0.56 -63.21 59.97
CA GLY A 1073 0.43 -62.38 58.76
C GLY A 1073 1.61 -62.50 57.80
N ALA A 1074 2.84 -62.51 58.32
CA ALA A 1074 4.06 -62.71 57.53
C ALA A 1074 4.12 -64.12 56.93
N GLU A 1075 3.65 -65.14 57.65
CA GLU A 1075 3.55 -66.53 57.17
C GLU A 1075 2.50 -66.66 56.05
N ILE A 1076 1.33 -66.03 56.19
CA ILE A 1076 0.29 -66.01 55.16
C ILE A 1076 0.78 -65.30 53.89
N LEU A 1077 1.45 -64.15 54.02
CA LEU A 1077 1.99 -63.42 52.86
C LEU A 1077 3.14 -64.18 52.20
N THR A 1078 4.01 -64.81 52.99
CA THR A 1078 5.09 -65.68 52.49
C THR A 1078 4.53 -66.89 51.74
N SER A 1079 3.52 -67.56 52.30
CA SER A 1079 2.87 -68.69 51.63
C SER A 1079 2.14 -68.27 50.35
N LYS A 1080 1.54 -67.07 50.32
CA LYS A 1080 0.94 -66.51 49.10
C LYS A 1080 1.98 -66.18 48.02
N LEU A 1081 3.13 -65.60 48.38
CA LEU A 1081 4.26 -65.39 47.46
C LEU A 1081 4.81 -66.71 46.91
N ILE A 1082 4.89 -67.75 47.75
CA ILE A 1082 5.29 -69.11 47.34
C ILE A 1082 4.23 -69.76 46.44
N GLN A 1083 2.93 -69.58 46.74
CA GLN A 1083 1.84 -70.07 45.88
C GLN A 1083 1.78 -69.33 44.54
N LEU A 1084 2.11 -68.05 44.50
CA LEU A 1084 2.29 -67.28 43.28
C LEU A 1084 3.39 -67.90 42.41
N GLY A 1085 4.53 -68.25 43.03
CA GLY A 1085 5.63 -68.97 42.39
C GLY A 1085 5.33 -70.43 42.00
N GLY A 1086 4.25 -71.03 42.51
CA GLY A 1086 3.88 -72.43 42.27
C GLY A 1086 2.72 -72.64 41.29
N ARG A 1087 2.02 -71.59 40.86
CA ARG A 1087 0.87 -71.70 39.94
C ARG A 1087 1.24 -72.02 38.48
N GLY A 1088 2.52 -71.92 38.09
CA GLY A 1088 3.01 -72.30 36.76
C GLY A 1088 2.83 -73.77 36.39
N VAL A 1089 2.61 -74.65 37.38
CA VAL A 1089 2.50 -76.11 37.17
C VAL A 1089 1.11 -76.57 36.74
N ALA A 1090 0.05 -75.76 36.91
CA ALA A 1090 -1.33 -76.20 36.64
C ALA A 1090 -1.88 -75.78 35.26
N SER A 1091 -1.29 -74.78 34.61
CA SER A 1091 -1.81 -74.21 33.36
C SER A 1091 -1.30 -74.92 32.09
N ALA A 1092 -0.28 -75.78 32.19
CA ALA A 1092 0.36 -76.42 31.04
C ALA A 1092 -0.30 -77.73 30.56
N THR A 1093 -1.41 -78.17 31.17
CA THR A 1093 -2.08 -79.45 30.85
C THR A 1093 -3.52 -79.35 30.33
N GLN A 1094 -4.00 -78.17 29.95
CA GLN A 1094 -5.23 -78.07 29.14
C GLN A 1094 -4.92 -77.54 27.75
N SER A 1095 -4.63 -78.50 26.86
CA SER A 1095 -4.76 -78.33 25.43
C SER A 1095 -6.22 -78.16 25.04
N SER A 1096 -6.56 -77.06 24.37
CA SER A 1096 -7.74 -76.98 23.52
C SER A 1096 -7.37 -76.23 22.25
N LEU A 1097 -7.11 -76.99 21.19
CA LEU A 1097 -7.58 -76.67 19.84
C LEU A 1097 -9.01 -77.23 19.72
N PRO A 1098 -9.87 -76.72 18.83
CA PRO A 1098 -10.01 -75.34 18.34
C PRO A 1098 -11.02 -74.50 19.15
#